data_AF-A0A235BR87-F1
#
_entry.id   AF-A0A235BR87-F1
#
_cell.length_a   1.000
_cell.length_b   1.000
_cell.length_c   1.000
_cell.angle_alpha   90.00
_cell.angle_beta   90.00
_cell.angle_gamma   90.00
#
_symmetry.space_group_name_H-M   'P 1'
#
loop_
_entity.id
_entity.type
_entity.pdbx_description
1 polymer ?
#
loop_
_entity_poly.entity_id
_entity_poly.type
_entity_poly.pdbx_seq_one_letter_code
_entity_poly.pdbx_strand_id
1 'polypeptide(L)'
;MKNTVLGNRAVAIVILIATMLTLPGLLQAQIVNGDQEYRYAIIVSNATNADSGWAEVVNALASKHSGQIFTYSSDISETQAQVASYAPDYIAFVCRVSETSPSFVQSHAWPYMRALDSDPFVDAVWGIVTGAEASDALKIMTGPTQMTISTMLGGTSSCNVSNFPQGIGTNEATYGRYYLKHPDSVKAYTCDDGPTDRTNWLVDMINGDSLIFGDTVDIFVTSGHGNYNIWQMHYPSSGNEGYFRSNGMGHLYGDPHSGPDVDIISAHPKIYFALGNCLIGKIISAGCMIPAWIHSGAYLSTGYVISEGQYSYQHGATKAYFCLQDHYSWPKAFFLGNAVFKFDLDNHTPGIGSPPDFNGSAMYGDPAIDARVPDEGTYDTLLYAKELIVSPGYDRDTITFRITMNKNGRPGYTSKWGYRSPIVLFPFRVDSVEILSTNADTAVIADNFALMYIWHQGQPDLPQGTERYVTFVAVRHHVGVTEPAALPQLPGIATLVSTSPSPFSDRTTIRYNLTGSETRVSLKVFDRSGRLAKTLVDQELRPGIHTAVWEGRNDAGQNLAAGVYFCRLRVGCQTLWESTPDNINNGAIGLVTQWMKAVMEFISTPHHDQPVRIYHLHRGTCSVWSYLTAGVARACLIPATVTVAYRNNHKWNEFYERRWVHWEPVNTYMNSPWHYEHWTSFGHARGTFDWRGDGYVWTTTERYTPVCTLVVDVDDANGNPVDGAR
;
A
#
# COMPACT_ATOMS: atom_id res chain seq x y z
N MET A 1 -40.89 10.14 44.48
CA MET A 1 -39.43 10.25 44.29
C MET A 1 -39.14 10.02 42.81
N LYS A 2 -38.50 11.01 42.16
CA LYS A 2 -38.15 10.97 40.74
C LYS A 2 -37.03 9.95 40.54
N ASN A 3 -37.28 8.88 39.79
CA ASN A 3 -36.22 8.00 39.30
C ASN A 3 -35.67 8.62 38.01
N THR A 4 -34.48 9.20 38.13
CA THR A 4 -33.67 9.70 37.02
C THR A 4 -33.13 8.49 36.26
N VAL A 5 -33.61 8.27 35.04
CA VAL A 5 -33.01 7.33 34.09
C VAL A 5 -31.66 7.92 33.64
N LEU A 6 -30.56 7.39 34.15
CA LEU A 6 -29.24 7.58 33.56
C LEU A 6 -29.19 6.80 32.25
N GLY A 7 -29.56 7.47 31.15
CA GLY A 7 -29.31 6.95 29.82
C GLY A 7 -27.80 6.94 29.58
N ASN A 8 -27.24 5.75 29.33
CA ASN A 8 -25.86 5.60 28.88
C ASN A 8 -25.66 6.41 27.59
N ARG A 9 -24.91 7.51 27.67
CA ARG A 9 -24.55 8.36 26.53
C ARG A 9 -23.16 7.94 26.07
N ALA A 10 -23.06 7.25 24.95
CA ALA A 10 -21.77 6.94 24.33
C ALA A 10 -21.40 8.04 23.32
N VAL A 11 -20.23 8.66 23.51
CA VAL A 11 -19.62 9.58 22.56
C VAL A 11 -18.45 8.86 21.90
N ALA A 12 -18.42 8.81 20.57
CA ALA A 12 -17.32 8.20 19.81
C ALA A 12 -16.45 9.30 19.19
N ILE A 13 -15.13 9.13 19.20
CA ILE A 13 -14.19 10.07 18.58
C ILE A 13 -13.60 9.45 17.32
N VAL A 14 -13.71 10.16 16.20
CA VAL A 14 -12.98 9.86 14.97
C VAL A 14 -11.72 10.74 14.90
N ILE A 15 -10.59 10.10 14.66
CA ILE A 15 -9.27 10.73 14.68
C ILE A 15 -8.91 11.23 13.28
N LEU A 16 -8.62 12.52 13.15
CA LEU A 16 -8.04 13.11 11.94
C LEU A 16 -6.65 13.65 12.27
N ILE A 17 -5.62 12.97 11.76
CA ILE A 17 -4.23 13.45 11.74
C ILE A 17 -4.01 14.14 10.40
N ALA A 18 -3.79 15.46 10.41
CA ALA A 18 -3.41 16.19 9.21
C ALA A 18 -1.89 16.42 9.22
N THR A 19 -1.18 15.59 8.48
CA THR A 19 0.20 15.78 8.04
C THR A 19 0.19 15.77 6.51
N MET A 20 0.51 16.89 5.86
CA MET A 20 0.65 16.93 4.40
C MET A 20 2.08 17.24 3.98
N LEU A 21 2.70 16.24 3.36
CA LEU A 21 3.75 16.36 2.36
C LEU A 21 3.14 16.96 1.09
N THR A 22 3.82 17.93 0.47
CA THR A 22 3.36 18.61 -0.75
C THR A 22 3.52 17.75 -2.00
N LEU A 23 2.44 17.52 -2.75
CA LEU A 23 2.37 17.02 -4.14
C LEU A 23 1.76 18.13 -5.03
N PRO A 24 2.05 18.17 -6.34
CA PRO A 24 1.09 18.63 -7.33
C PRO A 24 0.78 17.48 -8.31
N GLY A 25 -0.45 17.12 -8.66
CA GLY A 25 -1.79 17.49 -8.22
C GLY A 25 -2.77 16.56 -8.96
N LEU A 26 -4.02 16.48 -8.50
CA LEU A 26 -5.19 16.11 -9.31
C LEU A 26 -6.45 16.49 -8.53
N LEU A 27 -7.51 16.78 -9.28
CA LEU A 27 -8.84 17.10 -8.77
C LEU A 27 -9.30 16.06 -7.76
N GLN A 28 -9.96 16.49 -6.68
CA GLN A 28 -10.99 15.65 -6.07
C GLN A 28 -12.25 16.48 -5.89
N ALA A 29 -13.29 15.98 -6.55
CA ALA A 29 -14.66 16.37 -6.38
C ALA A 29 -15.16 15.95 -4.99
N GLN A 30 -16.31 16.53 -4.66
CA GLN A 30 -17.08 16.47 -3.43
C GLN A 30 -17.07 15.13 -2.67
N ILE A 31 -16.92 15.24 -1.35
CA ILE A 31 -17.14 14.16 -0.38
C ILE A 31 -18.61 13.74 -0.40
N VAL A 32 -18.87 12.59 -1.01
CA VAL A 32 -20.05 11.74 -0.79
C VAL A 32 -19.53 10.29 -0.81
N ASN A 33 -19.73 9.54 0.28
CA ASN A 33 -19.37 8.13 0.49
C ASN A 33 -18.87 7.33 -0.75
N GLY A 34 -17.60 6.88 -0.73
CA GLY A 34 -17.03 5.94 -1.70
C GLY A 34 -15.73 6.44 -2.33
N ASP A 35 -14.65 5.67 -2.20
CA ASP A 35 -13.46 5.67 -3.08
C ASP A 35 -12.60 4.48 -2.63
N GLN A 36 -13.05 3.26 -2.97
CA GLN A 36 -12.14 2.12 -3.02
C GLN A 36 -11.35 2.22 -4.32
N GLU A 37 -10.03 2.22 -4.19
CA GLU A 37 -9.11 2.51 -5.27
C GLU A 37 -9.05 1.36 -6.32
N TYR A 38 -9.38 0.11 -5.99
CA TYR A 38 -9.30 -1.05 -6.90
C TYR A 38 -10.66 -1.61 -7.35
N ARG A 39 -10.66 -2.44 -8.41
CA ARG A 39 -11.82 -3.20 -8.89
C ARG A 39 -11.83 -4.64 -8.36
N TYR A 40 -12.96 -5.09 -7.82
CA TYR A 40 -13.09 -6.41 -7.19
C TYR A 40 -14.24 -7.20 -7.83
N ALA A 41 -13.96 -8.35 -8.43
CA ALA A 41 -14.96 -9.22 -9.03
C ALA A 41 -15.27 -10.41 -8.11
N ILE A 42 -16.55 -10.69 -7.91
CA ILE A 42 -17.06 -11.84 -7.15
C ILE A 42 -17.73 -12.77 -8.13
N ILE A 43 -17.13 -13.93 -8.38
CA ILE A 43 -17.65 -14.93 -9.32
C ILE A 43 -18.30 -16.06 -8.51
N VAL A 44 -19.58 -16.33 -8.75
CA VAL A 44 -20.36 -17.30 -7.97
C VAL A 44 -21.38 -18.04 -8.83
N SER A 45 -21.62 -19.32 -8.57
CA SER A 45 -22.66 -20.08 -9.29
C SER A 45 -24.06 -19.59 -8.88
N ASN A 46 -25.03 -19.68 -9.79
CA ASN A 46 -26.44 -19.39 -9.47
C ASN A 46 -26.95 -20.26 -8.31
N ALA A 47 -26.49 -21.51 -8.23
CA ALA A 47 -26.87 -22.43 -7.17
C ALA A 47 -26.28 -22.03 -5.80
N THR A 48 -25.03 -21.58 -5.75
CA THR A 48 -24.39 -21.09 -4.53
C THR A 48 -24.98 -19.75 -4.09
N ASN A 49 -25.25 -18.83 -5.03
CA ASN A 49 -25.86 -17.54 -4.70
C ASN A 49 -27.35 -17.64 -4.29
N ALA A 50 -28.02 -18.75 -4.61
CA ALA A 50 -29.39 -19.02 -4.16
C ALA A 50 -29.46 -19.60 -2.73
N ASP A 51 -28.35 -20.13 -2.21
CA ASP A 51 -28.25 -20.58 -0.82
C ASP A 51 -28.12 -19.36 0.10
N SER A 52 -28.97 -19.26 1.13
CA SER A 52 -29.05 -18.05 1.97
C SER A 52 -27.76 -17.76 2.73
N GLY A 53 -27.04 -18.79 3.18
CA GLY A 53 -25.78 -18.59 3.90
C GLY A 53 -24.68 -18.11 2.97
N TRP A 54 -24.57 -18.69 1.78
CA TRP A 54 -23.57 -18.27 0.80
C TRP A 54 -23.89 -16.93 0.14
N ALA A 55 -25.17 -16.60 -0.04
CA ALA A 55 -25.59 -15.26 -0.46
C ALA A 55 -25.13 -14.19 0.56
N GLU A 56 -25.14 -14.49 1.86
CA GLU A 56 -24.60 -13.58 2.88
C GLU A 56 -23.08 -13.38 2.71
N VAL A 57 -22.33 -14.45 2.41
CA VAL A 57 -20.88 -14.35 2.11
C VAL A 57 -20.64 -13.46 0.88
N VAL A 58 -21.39 -13.67 -0.21
CA VAL A 58 -21.31 -12.86 -1.44
C VAL A 58 -21.63 -11.39 -1.14
N ASN A 59 -22.69 -11.12 -0.38
CA ASN A 59 -23.07 -9.76 -0.01
C ASN A 59 -22.05 -9.08 0.92
N ALA A 60 -21.44 -9.84 1.83
CA ALA A 60 -20.37 -9.35 2.70
C ALA A 60 -19.14 -8.94 1.88
N LEU A 61 -18.74 -9.76 0.89
CA LEU A 61 -17.67 -9.42 -0.06
C LEU A 61 -18.02 -8.16 -0.87
N ALA A 62 -19.20 -8.12 -1.46
CA ALA A 62 -19.66 -6.99 -2.27
C ALA A 62 -19.67 -5.70 -1.45
N SER A 63 -20.08 -5.79 -0.18
CA SER A 63 -20.09 -4.65 0.74
C SER A 63 -18.70 -4.24 1.20
N LYS A 64 -17.82 -5.20 1.51
CA LYS A 64 -16.45 -4.96 2.00
C LYS A 64 -15.55 -4.36 0.93
N HIS A 65 -15.72 -4.79 -0.32
CA HIS A 65 -14.84 -4.44 -1.44
C HIS A 65 -15.52 -3.63 -2.55
N SER A 66 -16.75 -3.15 -2.32
CA SER A 66 -17.57 -2.51 -3.35
C SER A 66 -17.61 -3.35 -4.63
N GLY A 67 -17.59 -4.67 -4.45
CA GLY A 67 -17.28 -5.64 -5.49
C GLY A 67 -18.45 -5.89 -6.41
N GLN A 68 -18.16 -6.13 -7.69
CA GLN A 68 -19.16 -6.49 -8.67
C GLN A 68 -19.38 -8.01 -8.70
N ILE A 69 -20.64 -8.43 -8.61
CA ILE A 69 -21.05 -9.83 -8.61
C ILE A 69 -21.29 -10.30 -10.05
N PHE A 70 -20.68 -11.42 -10.43
CA PHE A 70 -20.86 -12.11 -11.69
C PHE A 70 -21.34 -13.53 -11.41
N THR A 71 -22.47 -13.90 -12.00
CA THR A 71 -23.11 -15.19 -11.77
C THR A 71 -23.08 -16.08 -13.00
N TYR A 72 -22.81 -17.37 -12.83
CA TYR A 72 -22.85 -18.37 -13.90
C TYR A 72 -23.79 -19.52 -13.58
N SER A 73 -24.31 -20.19 -14.61
CA SER A 73 -25.20 -21.35 -14.43
C SER A 73 -24.46 -22.68 -14.40
N SER A 74 -23.51 -22.88 -15.31
CA SER A 74 -22.83 -24.16 -15.49
C SER A 74 -21.32 -24.07 -15.36
N ASP A 75 -20.69 -23.06 -15.99
CA ASP A 75 -19.24 -22.89 -15.98
C ASP A 75 -18.84 -21.41 -15.88
N ILE A 76 -17.71 -21.13 -15.22
CA ILE A 76 -17.21 -19.76 -15.03
C ILE A 76 -16.89 -19.04 -16.35
N SER A 77 -16.63 -19.77 -17.45
CA SER A 77 -16.41 -19.17 -18.77
C SER A 77 -17.59 -18.32 -19.25
N GLU A 78 -18.81 -18.56 -18.75
CA GLU A 78 -19.99 -17.72 -19.01
C GLU A 78 -19.78 -16.26 -18.56
N THR A 79 -18.97 -16.01 -17.53
CA THR A 79 -18.71 -14.65 -17.01
C THR A 79 -17.50 -13.97 -17.67
N GLN A 80 -16.70 -14.70 -18.45
CA GLN A 80 -15.38 -14.26 -18.90
C GLN A 80 -15.43 -12.91 -19.63
N ALA A 81 -16.33 -12.73 -20.59
CA ALA A 81 -16.43 -11.48 -21.36
C ALA A 81 -16.80 -10.27 -20.48
N GLN A 82 -17.68 -10.47 -19.49
CA GLN A 82 -18.11 -9.41 -18.58
C GLN A 82 -17.01 -9.05 -17.58
N VAL A 83 -16.30 -10.05 -17.08
CA VAL A 83 -15.19 -9.87 -16.13
C VAL A 83 -13.98 -9.24 -16.84
N ALA A 84 -13.65 -9.68 -18.05
CA ALA A 84 -12.62 -9.05 -18.89
C ALA A 84 -12.92 -7.57 -19.14
N SER A 85 -14.17 -7.23 -19.51
CA SER A 85 -14.58 -5.84 -19.66
C SER A 85 -14.54 -5.04 -18.35
N TYR A 86 -14.76 -5.71 -17.22
CA TYR A 86 -14.67 -5.08 -15.90
C TYR A 86 -13.21 -4.84 -15.48
N ALA A 87 -12.25 -5.60 -16.01
CA ALA A 87 -10.82 -5.53 -15.72
C ALA A 87 -10.50 -5.42 -14.21
N PRO A 88 -10.88 -6.45 -13.42
CA PRO A 88 -10.68 -6.44 -11.97
C PRO A 88 -9.20 -6.49 -11.59
N ASP A 89 -8.88 -5.96 -10.42
CA ASP A 89 -7.60 -6.14 -9.75
C ASP A 89 -7.60 -7.38 -8.86
N TYR A 90 -8.77 -7.71 -8.32
CA TYR A 90 -9.00 -8.85 -7.45
C TYR A 90 -10.19 -9.70 -7.91
N ILE A 91 -10.06 -11.03 -7.86
CA ILE A 91 -11.13 -11.97 -8.19
C ILE A 91 -11.33 -12.99 -7.06
N ALA A 92 -12.52 -12.99 -6.47
CA ALA A 92 -12.95 -14.04 -5.53
C ALA A 92 -13.88 -15.04 -6.23
N PHE A 93 -13.50 -16.31 -6.25
CA PHE A 93 -14.40 -17.40 -6.59
C PHE A 93 -15.11 -17.88 -5.32
N VAL A 94 -16.40 -17.58 -5.19
CA VAL A 94 -17.19 -18.03 -4.03
C VAL A 94 -17.75 -19.40 -4.36
N CYS A 95 -17.25 -20.42 -3.66
CA CYS A 95 -17.54 -21.81 -3.98
C CYS A 95 -17.89 -22.60 -2.71
N ARG A 96 -18.95 -23.40 -2.79
CA ARG A 96 -19.19 -24.48 -1.82
C ARG A 96 -18.13 -25.56 -1.97
N VAL A 97 -17.91 -26.37 -0.93
CA VAL A 97 -17.01 -27.54 -0.96
C VAL A 97 -17.24 -28.46 -2.17
N SER A 98 -18.51 -28.61 -2.58
CA SER A 98 -18.88 -29.40 -3.76
C SER A 98 -18.42 -28.82 -5.10
N GLU A 99 -18.09 -27.52 -5.14
CA GLU A 99 -17.67 -26.76 -6.32
C GLU A 99 -16.15 -26.51 -6.34
N THR A 100 -15.44 -26.75 -5.23
CA THR A 100 -13.98 -26.52 -5.09
C THR A 100 -13.14 -27.77 -5.41
N SER A 101 -13.47 -28.51 -6.46
CA SER A 101 -12.73 -29.73 -6.80
C SER A 101 -11.30 -29.41 -7.29
N PRO A 102 -10.35 -30.38 -7.24
CA PRO A 102 -9.05 -30.22 -7.88
C PRO A 102 -9.13 -29.85 -9.37
N SER A 103 -10.15 -30.36 -10.08
CA SER A 103 -10.35 -30.03 -11.50
C SER A 103 -10.79 -28.57 -11.68
N PHE A 104 -11.63 -28.02 -10.79
CA PHE A 104 -11.98 -26.60 -10.80
C PHE A 104 -10.71 -25.73 -10.77
N VAL A 105 -9.78 -26.01 -9.86
CA VAL A 105 -8.50 -25.29 -9.76
C VAL A 105 -7.67 -25.46 -11.03
N GLN A 106 -7.41 -26.71 -11.45
CA GLN A 106 -6.46 -27.01 -12.51
C GLN A 106 -6.94 -26.62 -13.92
N SER A 107 -8.23 -26.80 -14.18
CA SER A 107 -8.80 -26.78 -15.53
C SER A 107 -9.77 -25.62 -15.76
N HIS A 108 -10.21 -24.93 -14.72
CA HIS A 108 -11.14 -23.80 -14.86
C HIS A 108 -10.51 -22.51 -14.31
N ALA A 109 -10.19 -22.43 -13.01
CA ALA A 109 -9.71 -21.19 -12.39
C ALA A 109 -8.39 -20.69 -13.00
N TRP A 110 -7.32 -21.50 -13.02
CA TRP A 110 -6.04 -21.06 -13.60
C TRP A 110 -6.13 -20.67 -15.08
N PRO A 111 -6.80 -21.45 -15.97
CA PRO A 111 -7.02 -21.03 -17.34
C PRO A 111 -7.86 -19.74 -17.46
N TYR A 112 -8.92 -19.60 -16.67
CA TYR A 112 -9.78 -18.41 -16.67
C TYR A 112 -8.98 -17.14 -16.32
N MET A 113 -8.09 -17.24 -15.34
CA MET A 113 -7.25 -16.12 -14.90
C MET A 113 -6.19 -15.66 -15.91
N ARG A 114 -5.96 -16.42 -17.00
CA ARG A 114 -5.01 -16.07 -18.09
C ARG A 114 -5.72 -15.85 -19.42
N ALA A 115 -7.02 -15.59 -19.36
CA ALA A 115 -7.88 -15.47 -20.52
C ALA A 115 -8.76 -14.21 -20.43
N LEU A 116 -8.51 -13.30 -19.48
CA LEU A 116 -9.25 -12.05 -19.40
C LEU A 116 -8.67 -11.01 -20.37
N ASP A 117 -7.40 -11.14 -20.75
CA ASP A 117 -6.82 -10.40 -21.86
C ASP A 117 -6.02 -11.30 -22.85
N SER A 118 -5.17 -10.68 -23.67
CA SER A 118 -4.41 -11.36 -24.73
C SER A 118 -3.05 -11.89 -24.30
N ASP A 119 -2.53 -11.43 -23.16
CA ASP A 119 -1.22 -11.85 -22.69
C ASP A 119 -1.31 -13.21 -21.96
N PRO A 120 -0.19 -13.95 -21.85
CA PRO A 120 -0.23 -15.32 -21.33
C PRO A 120 -0.20 -15.39 -19.80
N PHE A 121 -0.21 -14.26 -19.10
CA PHE A 121 -0.05 -14.16 -17.66
C PHE A 121 -1.40 -14.07 -16.95
N VAL A 122 -1.34 -14.04 -15.62
CA VAL A 122 -2.54 -13.93 -14.80
C VAL A 122 -2.96 -12.47 -14.66
N ASP A 123 -4.24 -12.20 -14.88
CA ASP A 123 -4.79 -10.85 -15.04
C ASP A 123 -5.10 -10.12 -13.70
N ALA A 124 -5.40 -10.88 -12.64
CA ALA A 124 -5.83 -10.35 -11.35
C ALA A 124 -5.42 -11.24 -10.18
N VAL A 125 -5.22 -10.64 -9.00
CA VAL A 125 -4.95 -11.40 -7.76
C VAL A 125 -6.22 -12.15 -7.37
N TRP A 126 -6.15 -13.46 -7.17
CA TRP A 126 -7.36 -14.27 -7.03
C TRP A 126 -7.30 -15.29 -5.90
N GLY A 127 -8.47 -15.68 -5.40
CA GLY A 127 -8.63 -16.66 -4.34
C GLY A 127 -9.98 -17.35 -4.35
N ILE A 128 -10.06 -18.52 -3.72
CA ILE A 128 -11.30 -19.27 -3.52
C ILE A 128 -11.84 -18.95 -2.12
N VAL A 129 -13.02 -18.36 -2.04
CA VAL A 129 -13.73 -18.12 -0.79
C VAL A 129 -14.63 -19.31 -0.52
N THR A 130 -14.26 -20.10 0.49
CA THR A 130 -14.94 -21.35 0.86
C THR A 130 -14.81 -21.62 2.36
N GLY A 131 -15.42 -22.71 2.83
CA GLY A 131 -15.48 -23.14 4.23
C GLY A 131 -16.20 -24.47 4.36
N ALA A 132 -16.12 -25.13 5.52
CA ALA A 132 -16.92 -26.33 5.78
C ALA A 132 -18.41 -25.96 5.73
N GLU A 133 -18.73 -24.78 6.26
CA GLU A 133 -20.04 -24.14 6.17
C GLU A 133 -19.90 -22.66 5.74
N ALA A 134 -21.01 -22.01 5.36
CA ALA A 134 -20.99 -20.62 4.92
C ALA A 134 -20.49 -19.65 6.01
N SER A 135 -20.75 -19.96 7.29
CA SER A 135 -20.30 -19.16 8.44
C SER A 135 -18.78 -19.08 8.56
N ASP A 136 -18.07 -20.12 8.13
CA ASP A 136 -16.61 -20.15 8.12
C ASP A 136 -16.07 -19.12 7.11
N ALA A 137 -16.62 -19.12 5.89
CA ALA A 137 -16.28 -18.14 4.87
C ALA A 137 -16.68 -16.72 5.29
N LEU A 138 -17.87 -16.55 5.88
CA LEU A 138 -18.36 -15.27 6.36
C LEU A 138 -17.45 -14.66 7.45
N LYS A 139 -16.87 -15.49 8.32
CA LYS A 139 -15.88 -15.04 9.32
C LYS A 139 -14.67 -14.39 8.66
N ILE A 140 -14.17 -14.94 7.56
CA ILE A 140 -13.06 -14.32 6.80
C ILE A 140 -13.53 -12.98 6.21
N MET A 141 -14.73 -12.94 5.63
CA MET A 141 -15.27 -11.73 4.96
C MET A 141 -15.63 -10.62 5.94
N THR A 142 -15.90 -10.93 7.20
CA THR A 142 -16.24 -9.95 8.25
C THR A 142 -15.06 -9.58 9.15
N GLY A 143 -13.92 -10.27 9.03
CA GLY A 143 -12.71 -9.96 9.76
C GLY A 143 -11.82 -8.92 9.07
N PRO A 144 -10.52 -8.86 9.45
CA PRO A 144 -9.66 -7.74 9.08
C PRO A 144 -9.37 -7.66 7.57
N THR A 145 -9.10 -6.44 7.10
CA THR A 145 -8.60 -6.17 5.74
C THR A 145 -7.07 -6.18 5.65
N GLN A 146 -6.38 -6.13 6.80
CA GLN A 146 -4.92 -6.14 6.88
C GLN A 146 -4.45 -7.08 7.99
N MET A 147 -3.33 -7.76 7.78
CA MET A 147 -2.70 -8.62 8.78
C MET A 147 -1.18 -8.39 8.79
N THR A 148 -0.62 -8.13 9.96
CA THR A 148 0.83 -8.07 10.14
C THR A 148 1.34 -9.44 10.53
N ILE A 149 2.28 -9.99 9.77
CA ILE A 149 2.83 -11.32 9.98
C ILE A 149 4.17 -11.20 10.70
N SER A 150 4.10 -11.17 12.03
CA SER A 150 5.27 -10.98 12.90
C SER A 150 5.80 -12.30 13.46
N THR A 151 4.89 -13.16 13.90
CA THR A 151 5.20 -14.42 14.60
C THR A 151 5.01 -15.60 13.67
N MET A 152 6.12 -16.19 13.24
CA MET A 152 6.12 -17.40 12.41
C MET A 152 6.25 -18.66 13.27
N LEU A 153 5.39 -19.66 12.98
CA LEU A 153 5.55 -21.02 13.47
C LEU A 153 5.75 -21.99 12.30
N GLY A 154 6.88 -22.68 12.27
CA GLY A 154 7.19 -23.71 11.29
C GLY A 154 7.05 -25.09 11.90
N GLY A 155 6.14 -25.90 11.36
CA GLY A 155 6.07 -27.34 11.63
C GLY A 155 7.22 -28.15 11.02
N THR A 156 8.03 -27.49 10.18
CA THR A 156 9.20 -28.06 9.49
C THR A 156 10.25 -26.96 9.26
N SER A 157 11.43 -27.38 8.82
CA SER A 157 12.55 -26.51 8.47
C SER A 157 12.37 -25.77 7.13
N SER A 158 11.23 -25.97 6.46
CA SER A 158 10.93 -25.42 5.13
C SER A 158 10.85 -23.89 5.07
N CYS A 159 10.74 -23.23 6.22
CA CYS A 159 10.66 -21.78 6.31
C CYS A 159 11.64 -21.25 7.37
N ASN A 160 12.48 -20.30 6.95
CA ASN A 160 13.56 -19.76 7.75
C ASN A 160 13.04 -18.62 8.64
N VAL A 161 13.07 -18.83 9.96
CA VAL A 161 12.65 -17.82 10.96
C VAL A 161 13.40 -16.50 10.83
N SER A 162 14.61 -16.49 10.24
CA SER A 162 15.38 -15.26 9.98
C SER A 162 14.64 -14.24 9.12
N ASN A 163 13.66 -14.66 8.32
CA ASN A 163 12.88 -13.80 7.42
C ASN A 163 11.66 -13.14 8.11
N PHE A 164 11.40 -13.45 9.38
CA PHE A 164 10.27 -12.92 10.14
C PHE A 164 10.77 -12.19 11.38
N PRO A 165 10.08 -11.17 11.91
CA PRO A 165 10.50 -10.49 13.13
C PRO A 165 10.83 -11.45 14.28
N GLN A 166 9.98 -12.47 14.50
CA GLN A 166 10.21 -13.52 15.48
C GLN A 166 9.60 -14.85 15.03
N GLY A 167 10.02 -15.94 15.67
CA GLY A 167 9.37 -17.23 15.41
C GLY A 167 10.14 -18.46 15.86
N ILE A 168 9.51 -19.59 15.62
CA ILE A 168 10.05 -20.94 15.88
C ILE A 168 9.91 -21.76 14.61
N GLY A 169 11.02 -22.27 14.09
CA GLY A 169 11.04 -23.25 12.99
C GLY A 169 11.49 -24.58 13.54
N THR A 170 10.66 -25.61 13.45
CA THR A 170 11.01 -26.94 13.98
C THR A 170 11.69 -27.82 12.93
N ASN A 171 12.46 -28.83 13.34
CA ASN A 171 13.15 -29.73 12.42
C ASN A 171 12.45 -31.09 12.36
N GLU A 172 11.97 -31.45 11.18
CA GLU A 172 11.20 -32.67 10.93
C GLU A 172 12.04 -33.96 10.84
N ALA A 173 13.36 -33.83 10.69
CA ALA A 173 14.27 -34.96 10.51
C ALA A 173 15.14 -35.24 11.75
N THR A 174 15.27 -34.28 12.66
CA THR A 174 16.11 -34.39 13.87
C THR A 174 15.27 -34.08 15.11
N TYR A 175 15.02 -35.10 15.93
CA TYR A 175 14.26 -34.95 17.18
C TYR A 175 14.87 -33.89 18.10
N GLY A 176 14.01 -33.13 18.76
CA GLY A 176 14.38 -32.07 19.70
C GLY A 176 15.01 -30.83 19.06
N ARG A 177 15.31 -30.84 17.77
CA ARG A 177 15.90 -29.69 17.09
C ARG A 177 14.84 -28.67 16.65
N TYR A 178 15.07 -27.42 16.99
CA TYR A 178 14.32 -26.27 16.47
C TYR A 178 15.21 -25.04 16.32
N TYR A 179 14.68 -24.04 15.64
CA TYR A 179 15.31 -22.76 15.37
C TYR A 179 14.45 -21.66 16.00
N LEU A 180 15.04 -20.87 16.87
CA LEU A 180 14.37 -19.79 17.58
C LEU A 180 14.90 -18.45 17.11
N LYS A 181 14.00 -17.48 16.91
CA LYS A 181 14.38 -16.10 16.70
C LYS A 181 13.61 -15.17 17.63
N HIS A 182 14.36 -14.40 18.40
CA HIS A 182 13.82 -13.37 19.29
C HIS A 182 13.52 -12.08 18.51
N PRO A 183 12.47 -11.32 18.89
CA PRO A 183 12.02 -10.12 18.17
C PRO A 183 13.06 -9.00 18.08
N ASP A 184 14.03 -8.97 18.99
CA ASP A 184 15.08 -7.96 19.09
C ASP A 184 16.39 -8.37 18.39
N SER A 185 16.40 -9.48 17.65
CA SER A 185 17.60 -10.04 17.04
C SER A 185 17.40 -10.49 15.59
N VAL A 186 18.37 -10.20 14.73
CA VAL A 186 18.41 -10.75 13.36
C VAL A 186 18.91 -12.20 13.36
N LYS A 187 19.46 -12.67 14.48
CA LYS A 187 20.06 -14.00 14.59
C LYS A 187 19.02 -15.04 14.96
N ALA A 188 18.95 -16.11 14.18
CA ALA A 188 18.30 -17.35 14.57
C ALA A 188 19.26 -18.22 15.38
N TYR A 189 18.75 -18.84 16.44
CA TYR A 189 19.47 -19.75 17.32
C TYR A 189 19.04 -21.17 17.00
N THR A 190 19.99 -22.11 16.98
CA THR A 190 19.67 -23.55 16.94
C THR A 190 19.58 -24.06 18.37
N CYS A 191 18.51 -24.79 18.65
CA CYS A 191 18.21 -25.40 19.93
C CYS A 191 18.01 -26.91 19.72
N ASP A 192 18.42 -27.72 20.69
CA ASP A 192 18.37 -29.20 20.63
C ASP A 192 17.64 -29.80 21.85
N ASP A 193 16.88 -28.99 22.57
CA ASP A 193 16.16 -29.33 23.81
C ASP A 193 14.63 -29.38 23.63
N GLY A 194 14.15 -29.37 22.39
CA GLY A 194 12.73 -29.52 22.07
C GLY A 194 12.20 -30.93 22.37
N PRO A 195 10.87 -31.14 22.36
CA PRO A 195 10.29 -32.45 22.58
C PRO A 195 10.61 -33.41 21.42
N THR A 196 10.63 -34.71 21.71
CA THR A 196 10.71 -35.74 20.67
C THR A 196 9.47 -35.74 19.80
N ASP A 197 8.28 -35.79 20.40
CA ASP A 197 7.00 -35.62 19.72
C ASP A 197 6.54 -34.16 19.85
N ARG A 198 6.56 -33.41 18.74
CA ARG A 198 6.22 -31.98 18.73
C ARG A 198 4.71 -31.72 18.67
N THR A 199 3.86 -32.74 18.61
CA THR A 199 2.42 -32.56 18.33
C THR A 199 1.75 -31.60 19.32
N ASN A 200 1.75 -31.93 20.61
CA ASN A 200 1.15 -31.09 21.65
C ASN A 200 1.80 -29.71 21.69
N TRP A 201 3.12 -29.65 21.54
CA TRP A 201 3.88 -28.40 21.59
C TRP A 201 3.47 -27.42 20.49
N LEU A 202 3.25 -27.91 19.25
CA LEU A 202 2.74 -27.08 18.16
C LEU A 202 1.28 -26.71 18.36
N VAL A 203 0.43 -27.64 18.81
CA VAL A 203 -1.00 -27.37 19.08
C VAL A 203 -1.17 -26.29 20.14
N ASP A 204 -0.42 -26.38 21.25
CA ASP A 204 -0.43 -25.39 22.33
C ASP A 204 -0.02 -23.99 21.81
N MET A 205 0.99 -23.90 20.94
CA MET A 205 1.39 -22.64 20.32
C MET A 205 0.30 -22.08 19.39
N ILE A 206 -0.33 -22.93 18.60
CA ILE A 206 -1.39 -22.52 17.66
C ILE A 206 -2.62 -22.01 18.42
N ASN A 207 -3.01 -22.70 19.49
CA ASN A 207 -4.13 -22.31 20.35
C ASN A 207 -3.82 -21.05 21.19
N GLY A 208 -2.54 -20.71 21.35
CA GLY A 208 -2.08 -19.53 22.07
C GLY A 208 -1.76 -19.78 23.55
N ASP A 209 -1.64 -21.05 23.96
CA ASP A 209 -1.43 -21.47 25.34
C ASP A 209 0.05 -21.48 25.75
N SER A 210 0.98 -21.51 24.79
CA SER A 210 2.42 -21.56 25.05
C SER A 210 3.19 -20.77 24.00
N LEU A 211 3.58 -19.54 24.31
CA LEU A 211 4.32 -18.69 23.39
C LEU A 211 5.53 -18.11 24.09
N ILE A 212 6.73 -18.35 23.53
CA ILE A 212 8.01 -17.86 24.07
C ILE A 212 7.99 -16.32 24.22
N PHE A 213 7.13 -15.63 23.45
CA PHE A 213 7.00 -14.16 23.44
C PHE A 213 5.65 -13.64 23.98
N GLY A 214 4.72 -14.53 24.34
CA GLY A 214 3.34 -14.13 24.70
C GLY A 214 2.47 -13.64 23.53
N ASP A 215 2.91 -13.83 22.28
CA ASP A 215 2.23 -13.38 21.06
C ASP A 215 1.64 -14.54 20.25
N THR A 216 0.47 -14.34 19.64
CA THR A 216 -0.22 -15.33 18.80
C THR A 216 0.52 -15.67 17.50
N VAL A 217 0.31 -16.89 16.99
CA VAL A 217 0.87 -17.35 15.71
C VAL A 217 0.14 -16.71 14.53
N ASP A 218 0.85 -15.90 13.73
CA ASP A 218 0.30 -15.20 12.56
C ASP A 218 0.40 -16.02 11.27
N ILE A 219 1.40 -16.91 11.18
CA ILE A 219 1.58 -17.84 10.07
C ILE A 219 2.06 -19.20 10.58
N PHE A 220 1.38 -20.26 10.15
CA PHE A 220 1.79 -21.65 10.38
C PHE A 220 2.22 -22.29 9.07
N VAL A 221 3.45 -22.81 9.03
CA VAL A 221 4.06 -23.36 7.80
C VAL A 221 4.30 -24.85 7.94
N THR A 222 3.79 -25.65 7.00
CA THR A 222 3.98 -27.10 6.96
C THR A 222 4.65 -27.56 5.67
N SER A 223 5.39 -28.66 5.76
CA SER A 223 6.04 -29.33 4.63
C SER A 223 6.16 -30.84 4.89
N GLY A 224 6.53 -31.60 3.87
CA GLY A 224 6.71 -33.06 3.96
C GLY A 224 5.43 -33.83 3.62
N HIS A 225 5.28 -35.03 4.18
CA HIS A 225 4.16 -35.91 3.82
C HIS A 225 2.82 -35.35 4.30
N GLY A 226 1.93 -35.11 3.34
CA GLY A 226 0.56 -34.67 3.58
C GLY A 226 -0.40 -35.35 2.63
N ASN A 227 -1.67 -35.30 2.99
CA ASN A 227 -2.81 -35.61 2.15
C ASN A 227 -3.95 -34.67 2.53
N TYR A 228 -5.07 -34.72 1.79
CA TYR A 228 -6.19 -33.78 1.97
C TYR A 228 -6.77 -33.72 3.39
N ASN A 229 -6.50 -34.67 4.28
CA ASN A 229 -7.00 -34.70 5.66
C ASN A 229 -5.93 -35.05 6.73
N ILE A 230 -4.64 -35.07 6.35
CA ILE A 230 -3.56 -35.47 7.26
C ILE A 230 -2.24 -34.79 6.90
N TRP A 231 -1.49 -34.36 7.90
CA TRP A 231 -0.09 -33.96 7.78
C TRP A 231 0.75 -34.78 8.77
N GLN A 232 1.80 -35.44 8.27
CA GLN A 232 2.74 -36.20 9.08
C GLN A 232 3.87 -35.28 9.54
N MET A 233 4.13 -35.26 10.85
CA MET A 233 5.08 -34.31 11.43
C MET A 233 6.54 -34.69 11.24
N HIS A 234 6.86 -35.98 11.40
CA HIS A 234 8.21 -36.49 11.18
C HIS A 234 8.45 -36.79 9.70
N TYR A 235 9.67 -36.60 9.22
CA TYR A 235 10.06 -36.88 7.84
C TYR A 235 11.49 -37.44 7.78
N PRO A 236 11.78 -38.47 6.94
CA PRO A 236 10.94 -39.00 5.87
C PRO A 236 9.92 -40.07 6.28
N SER A 237 10.07 -40.71 7.44
CA SER A 237 9.09 -41.68 7.97
C SER A 237 8.31 -41.10 9.14
N SER A 238 7.28 -41.81 9.62
CA SER A 238 6.42 -41.31 10.71
C SER A 238 7.15 -41.15 12.05
N GLY A 239 8.27 -41.87 12.26
CA GLY A 239 9.08 -41.75 13.46
C GLY A 239 8.31 -41.94 14.77
N ASN A 240 8.79 -41.26 15.81
CA ASN A 240 8.18 -41.18 17.14
C ASN A 240 7.47 -39.82 17.34
N GLU A 241 6.83 -39.29 16.29
CA GLU A 241 5.97 -38.10 16.37
C GLU A 241 4.57 -38.41 15.86
N GLY A 242 3.66 -37.50 16.15
CA GLY A 242 2.27 -37.57 15.74
C GLY A 242 1.97 -36.98 14.36
N TYR A 243 0.69 -36.65 14.19
CA TYR A 243 0.10 -36.11 12.99
C TYR A 243 -0.78 -34.90 13.33
N PHE A 244 -1.04 -34.07 12.33
CA PHE A 244 -2.23 -33.22 12.35
C PHE A 244 -3.28 -33.90 11.47
N ARG A 245 -4.52 -33.95 11.93
CA ARG A 245 -5.62 -34.62 11.22
C ARG A 245 -6.86 -33.75 11.19
N SER A 246 -7.68 -34.00 10.17
CA SER A 246 -9.03 -33.47 10.10
C SER A 246 -10.03 -34.61 9.89
N ASN A 247 -11.21 -34.50 10.51
CA ASN A 247 -12.30 -35.48 10.37
C ASN A 247 -13.46 -34.92 9.52
N GLY A 248 -14.46 -35.76 9.21
CA GLY A 248 -15.57 -35.44 8.30
C GLY A 248 -16.46 -34.25 8.69
N MET A 249 -16.31 -33.68 9.89
CA MET A 249 -17.05 -32.51 10.36
C MET A 249 -16.23 -31.21 10.29
N GLY A 250 -15.06 -31.21 9.65
CA GLY A 250 -14.18 -30.03 9.61
C GLY A 250 -13.42 -29.77 10.93
N HIS A 251 -13.44 -30.74 11.85
CA HIS A 251 -12.69 -30.63 13.11
C HIS A 251 -11.20 -30.96 12.87
N LEU A 252 -10.32 -30.05 13.29
CA LEU A 252 -8.86 -30.13 13.19
C LEU A 252 -8.25 -30.45 14.56
N TYR A 253 -7.33 -31.42 14.62
CA TYR A 253 -6.70 -31.83 15.86
C TYR A 253 -5.29 -32.37 15.63
N GLY A 254 -4.45 -32.30 16.66
CA GLY A 254 -3.19 -33.05 16.75
C GLY A 254 -3.46 -34.47 17.25
N ASP A 255 -2.83 -35.45 16.64
CA ASP A 255 -2.84 -36.89 16.99
C ASP A 255 -1.41 -37.27 17.41
N PRO A 256 -1.03 -37.11 18.69
CA PRO A 256 0.32 -37.38 19.18
C PRO A 256 0.71 -38.84 19.00
N HIS A 257 2.01 -39.13 18.95
CA HIS A 257 2.54 -40.50 18.88
C HIS A 257 2.00 -41.40 20.02
N SER A 258 1.78 -40.80 21.19
CA SER A 258 1.14 -41.47 22.32
C SER A 258 0.33 -40.46 23.14
N GLY A 259 -0.88 -40.83 23.52
CA GLY A 259 -1.76 -40.00 24.33
C GLY A 259 -3.10 -39.75 23.63
N PRO A 260 -3.96 -38.89 24.19
CA PRO A 260 -5.18 -38.45 23.54
C PRO A 260 -4.89 -37.43 22.44
N ASP A 261 -5.81 -37.35 21.48
CA ASP A 261 -5.89 -36.26 20.52
C ASP A 261 -6.04 -34.90 21.23
N VAL A 262 -5.51 -33.83 20.63
CA VAL A 262 -5.59 -32.46 21.16
C VAL A 262 -6.20 -31.53 20.12
N ASP A 263 -7.32 -30.90 20.48
CA ASP A 263 -8.09 -30.05 19.57
C ASP A 263 -7.33 -28.77 19.20
N ILE A 264 -7.44 -28.35 17.94
CA ILE A 264 -6.93 -27.07 17.46
C ILE A 264 -8.13 -26.12 17.32
N ILE A 265 -8.22 -25.15 18.23
CA ILE A 265 -9.40 -24.27 18.41
C ILE A 265 -9.05 -22.77 18.33
N SER A 266 -7.88 -22.44 17.78
CA SER A 266 -7.41 -21.07 17.65
C SER A 266 -8.43 -20.17 16.92
N ALA A 267 -8.80 -19.05 17.55
CA ALA A 267 -9.64 -18.03 16.90
C ALA A 267 -8.82 -16.90 16.25
N HIS A 268 -7.51 -16.84 16.53
CA HIS A 268 -6.63 -15.78 16.03
C HIS A 268 -6.44 -15.89 14.51
N PRO A 269 -6.77 -14.84 13.73
CA PRO A 269 -6.55 -14.83 12.28
C PRO A 269 -5.11 -15.18 11.92
N LYS A 270 -4.93 -16.15 11.03
CA LYS A 270 -3.59 -16.57 10.57
C LYS A 270 -3.56 -17.04 9.12
N ILE A 271 -2.35 -17.13 8.60
CA ILE A 271 -2.04 -17.80 7.34
C ILE A 271 -1.70 -19.27 7.63
N TYR A 272 -2.36 -20.20 6.95
CA TYR A 272 -1.91 -21.59 6.87
C TYR A 272 -1.16 -21.84 5.55
N PHE A 273 0.17 -21.94 5.62
CA PHE A 273 1.03 -22.13 4.45
C PHE A 273 1.39 -23.61 4.28
N ALA A 274 0.70 -24.29 3.37
CA ALA A 274 0.84 -25.73 3.14
C ALA A 274 1.30 -26.11 1.73
N LEU A 275 1.91 -25.20 0.98
CA LEU A 275 2.58 -25.55 -0.30
C LEU A 275 3.85 -26.38 -0.10
N GLY A 276 4.20 -26.81 1.11
CA GLY A 276 5.22 -27.83 1.33
C GLY A 276 4.70 -29.27 1.34
N ASN A 277 3.40 -29.47 1.10
CA ASN A 277 2.74 -30.76 1.28
C ASN A 277 1.96 -31.19 0.03
N CYS A 278 1.91 -32.51 -0.20
CA CYS A 278 1.02 -33.10 -1.18
C CYS A 278 -0.45 -32.93 -0.77
N LEU A 279 -1.32 -32.60 -1.73
CA LEU A 279 -2.77 -32.73 -1.65
C LEU A 279 -3.47 -31.98 -0.48
N ILE A 280 -2.80 -31.18 0.34
CA ILE A 280 -3.46 -30.42 1.43
C ILE A 280 -4.49 -29.46 0.85
N GLY A 281 -4.21 -28.86 -0.31
CA GLY A 281 -5.13 -27.98 -1.01
C GLY A 281 -6.32 -28.70 -1.64
N LYS A 282 -6.33 -30.04 -1.73
CA LYS A 282 -7.44 -30.78 -2.36
C LYS A 282 -8.67 -30.80 -1.45
N ILE A 283 -9.75 -30.19 -1.92
CA ILE A 283 -11.05 -30.21 -1.23
C ILE A 283 -11.97 -31.21 -1.94
N ILE A 284 -12.37 -32.26 -1.22
CA ILE A 284 -13.37 -33.26 -1.67
C ILE A 284 -14.52 -33.43 -0.67
N SER A 285 -14.37 -32.87 0.53
CA SER A 285 -15.39 -32.84 1.58
C SER A 285 -15.04 -31.73 2.59
N ALA A 286 -15.98 -31.41 3.48
CA ALA A 286 -15.75 -30.48 4.58
C ALA A 286 -14.66 -30.95 5.57
N GLY A 287 -14.34 -32.26 5.59
CA GLY A 287 -13.29 -32.82 6.44
C GLY A 287 -11.88 -32.73 5.88
N CYS A 288 -11.68 -31.96 4.82
CA CYS A 288 -10.35 -31.68 4.29
C CYS A 288 -9.64 -30.61 5.14
N MET A 289 -8.31 -30.60 5.09
CA MET A 289 -7.44 -29.73 5.88
C MET A 289 -7.76 -28.26 5.69
N ILE A 290 -7.97 -27.79 4.45
CA ILE A 290 -8.27 -26.38 4.20
C ILE A 290 -9.57 -25.92 4.90
N PRO A 291 -10.74 -26.54 4.65
CA PRO A 291 -11.95 -26.20 5.42
C PRO A 291 -11.76 -26.30 6.93
N ALA A 292 -11.05 -27.33 7.42
CA ALA A 292 -10.82 -27.53 8.86
C ALA A 292 -9.93 -26.44 9.47
N TRP A 293 -8.92 -25.97 8.75
CA TRP A 293 -8.08 -24.83 9.14
C TRP A 293 -8.85 -23.51 9.12
N ILE A 294 -9.71 -23.30 8.11
CA ILE A 294 -10.56 -22.10 8.07
C ILE A 294 -11.49 -22.06 9.27
N HIS A 295 -12.14 -23.19 9.57
CA HIS A 295 -12.96 -23.36 10.77
C HIS A 295 -12.16 -23.02 12.05
N SER A 296 -10.89 -23.43 12.06
CA SER A 296 -9.92 -23.24 13.17
C SER A 296 -9.07 -21.96 13.05
N GLY A 297 -9.59 -20.91 12.40
CA GLY A 297 -9.03 -19.56 12.46
C GLY A 297 -8.07 -19.15 11.34
N ALA A 298 -7.86 -19.99 10.31
CA ALA A 298 -7.12 -19.59 9.12
C ALA A 298 -7.96 -18.64 8.24
N TYR A 299 -7.41 -17.46 7.95
CA TYR A 299 -8.04 -16.47 7.08
C TYR A 299 -7.53 -16.55 5.64
N LEU A 300 -6.29 -17.01 5.50
CA LEU A 300 -5.65 -17.31 4.23
C LEU A 300 -5.05 -18.71 4.32
N SER A 301 -5.19 -19.50 3.27
CA SER A 301 -4.53 -20.81 3.18
C SER A 301 -4.05 -21.05 1.76
N THR A 302 -2.89 -21.69 1.60
CA THR A 302 -2.41 -22.17 0.30
C THR A 302 -1.99 -23.62 0.38
N GLY A 303 -2.29 -24.39 -0.67
CA GLY A 303 -1.95 -25.81 -0.71
C GLY A 303 -2.02 -26.38 -2.12
N TYR A 304 -1.31 -27.49 -2.33
CA TYR A 304 -1.37 -28.21 -3.61
C TYR A 304 -2.63 -29.07 -3.70
N VAL A 305 -3.33 -29.02 -4.83
CA VAL A 305 -4.43 -29.95 -5.20
C VAL A 305 -3.92 -31.22 -5.88
N ILE A 306 -2.61 -31.24 -6.20
CA ILE A 306 -1.88 -32.38 -6.75
C ILE A 306 -0.87 -32.94 -5.72
N SER A 307 -0.24 -34.07 -6.06
CA SER A 307 0.95 -34.51 -5.35
C SER A 307 2.11 -33.54 -5.62
N GLU A 308 2.74 -33.08 -4.54
CA GLU A 308 3.93 -32.24 -4.60
C GLU A 308 5.14 -33.06 -5.14
N GLY A 309 6.05 -32.41 -5.88
CA GLY A 309 7.30 -33.00 -6.35
C GLY A 309 8.56 -32.32 -5.80
N GLN A 310 9.74 -32.81 -6.18
CA GLN A 310 11.02 -32.21 -5.75
C GLN A 310 11.27 -30.79 -6.31
N TYR A 311 10.51 -30.37 -7.32
CA TYR A 311 10.66 -29.11 -8.03
C TYR A 311 9.54 -28.10 -7.72
N SER A 312 8.79 -28.25 -6.60
CA SER A 312 7.65 -27.39 -6.20
C SER A 312 7.90 -25.90 -6.40
N TYR A 313 7.47 -25.39 -7.55
CA TYR A 313 7.89 -24.07 -7.97
C TYR A 313 7.05 -23.02 -7.24
N GLN A 314 5.73 -23.23 -7.16
CA GLN A 314 4.82 -22.27 -6.54
C GLN A 314 5.13 -22.07 -5.04
N HIS A 315 5.50 -23.13 -4.32
CA HIS A 315 5.98 -23.03 -2.94
C HIS A 315 7.15 -22.05 -2.84
N GLY A 316 8.22 -22.31 -3.59
CA GLY A 316 9.41 -21.47 -3.58
C GLY A 316 9.12 -20.04 -4.00
N ALA A 317 8.29 -19.85 -5.04
CA ALA A 317 7.97 -18.54 -5.59
C ALA A 317 7.14 -17.68 -4.63
N THR A 318 6.11 -18.28 -4.01
CA THR A 318 5.27 -17.60 -3.02
C THR A 318 6.11 -17.14 -1.83
N LYS A 319 6.97 -18.03 -1.31
CA LYS A 319 7.90 -17.68 -0.21
C LYS A 319 8.90 -16.60 -0.63
N ALA A 320 9.42 -16.69 -1.85
CA ALA A 320 10.41 -15.74 -2.36
C ALA A 320 9.86 -14.31 -2.29
N TYR A 321 8.69 -14.10 -2.91
CA TYR A 321 8.05 -12.79 -3.00
C TYR A 321 7.40 -12.30 -1.70
N PHE A 322 7.09 -13.21 -0.77
CA PHE A 322 6.48 -12.85 0.50
C PHE A 322 7.48 -12.39 1.56
N CYS A 323 8.64 -13.05 1.69
CA CYS A 323 9.56 -12.77 2.81
C CYS A 323 11.06 -12.94 2.52
N LEU A 324 11.49 -13.37 1.33
CA LEU A 324 12.92 -13.65 1.07
C LEU A 324 13.60 -12.55 0.24
N GLN A 325 12.96 -12.11 -0.83
CA GLN A 325 13.49 -11.07 -1.72
C GLN A 325 12.58 -9.84 -1.82
N ASP A 326 11.31 -10.01 -1.45
CA ASP A 326 10.28 -8.97 -1.44
C ASP A 326 9.37 -9.16 -0.22
N HIS A 327 8.56 -8.15 0.08
CA HIS A 327 7.51 -8.13 1.10
C HIS A 327 6.13 -7.89 0.50
N TYR A 328 5.79 -8.59 -0.58
CA TYR A 328 4.42 -8.56 -1.09
C TYR A 328 3.45 -9.13 -0.05
N SER A 329 2.20 -8.68 -0.08
CA SER A 329 1.15 -9.36 0.67
C SER A 329 1.02 -10.82 0.20
N TRP A 330 0.58 -11.70 1.09
CA TRP A 330 0.50 -13.13 0.82
C TRP A 330 -0.26 -13.46 -0.47
N PRO A 331 -1.46 -12.89 -0.74
CA PRO A 331 -2.15 -13.11 -2.02
C PRO A 331 -1.36 -12.64 -3.24
N LYS A 332 -0.72 -11.47 -3.16
CA LYS A 332 0.11 -10.93 -4.25
C LYS A 332 1.34 -11.81 -4.50
N ALA A 333 2.01 -12.29 -3.45
CA ALA A 333 3.16 -13.17 -3.57
C ALA A 333 2.80 -14.51 -4.25
N PHE A 334 1.63 -15.07 -3.92
CA PHE A 334 1.10 -16.25 -4.60
C PHE A 334 0.80 -15.98 -6.08
N PHE A 335 0.11 -14.89 -6.38
CA PHE A 335 -0.20 -14.46 -7.74
C PHE A 335 1.06 -14.25 -8.60
N LEU A 336 1.99 -13.42 -8.14
CA LEU A 336 3.25 -13.13 -8.83
C LEU A 336 4.12 -14.38 -8.98
N GLY A 337 4.05 -15.28 -8.00
CA GLY A 337 4.70 -16.57 -8.04
C GLY A 337 4.29 -17.42 -9.25
N ASN A 338 3.02 -17.33 -9.69
CA ASN A 338 2.55 -18.04 -10.87
C ASN A 338 2.91 -17.29 -12.16
N ALA A 339 2.87 -15.96 -12.16
CA ALA A 339 3.28 -15.14 -13.31
C ALA A 339 4.74 -15.41 -13.70
N VAL A 340 5.67 -15.39 -12.73
CA VAL A 340 7.08 -15.74 -12.99
C VAL A 340 7.26 -17.21 -13.37
N PHE A 341 6.42 -18.10 -12.86
CA PHE A 341 6.44 -19.52 -13.24
C PHE A 341 6.11 -19.69 -14.73
N LYS A 342 5.09 -18.99 -15.23
CA LYS A 342 4.74 -19.00 -16.66
C LYS A 342 5.89 -18.49 -17.51
N PHE A 343 6.49 -17.36 -17.10
CA PHE A 343 7.65 -16.80 -17.76
C PHE A 343 8.79 -17.82 -17.84
N ASP A 344 9.15 -18.46 -16.74
CA ASP A 344 10.27 -19.39 -16.70
C ASP A 344 10.03 -20.67 -17.51
N LEU A 345 8.78 -21.16 -17.57
CA LEU A 345 8.42 -22.28 -18.42
C LEU A 345 8.54 -21.92 -19.91
N ASP A 346 8.02 -20.77 -20.31
CA ASP A 346 8.05 -20.31 -21.71
C ASP A 346 9.49 -20.07 -22.18
N ASN A 347 10.33 -19.51 -21.31
CA ASN A 347 11.71 -19.16 -21.61
C ASN A 347 12.71 -20.28 -21.32
N HIS A 348 12.24 -21.45 -20.86
CA HIS A 348 13.09 -22.59 -20.51
C HIS A 348 14.21 -22.21 -19.54
N THR A 349 13.89 -21.37 -18.53
CA THR A 349 14.87 -20.82 -17.59
C THR A 349 15.65 -21.95 -16.90
N PRO A 350 17.00 -21.93 -16.91
CA PRO A 350 17.80 -22.95 -16.25
C PRO A 350 17.46 -23.11 -14.77
N GLY A 351 17.34 -24.37 -14.31
CA GLY A 351 17.12 -24.72 -12.91
C GLY A 351 15.68 -25.02 -12.51
N ILE A 352 14.71 -24.72 -13.38
CA ILE A 352 13.28 -24.97 -13.11
C ILE A 352 12.95 -26.46 -12.96
N GLY A 353 13.68 -27.33 -13.68
CA GLY A 353 13.40 -28.76 -13.73
C GLY A 353 12.17 -29.08 -14.60
N SER A 354 11.33 -30.00 -14.16
CA SER A 354 10.03 -30.31 -14.78
C SER A 354 8.93 -30.28 -13.72
N PRO A 355 8.59 -29.08 -13.21
CA PRO A 355 7.67 -28.93 -12.10
C PRO A 355 6.23 -29.21 -12.56
N PRO A 356 5.52 -30.18 -11.95
CA PRO A 356 4.17 -30.54 -12.37
C PRO A 356 3.10 -29.55 -11.89
N ASP A 357 3.48 -28.52 -11.13
CA ASP A 357 2.59 -27.75 -10.27
C ASP A 357 2.12 -26.40 -10.83
N PHE A 358 2.33 -26.13 -12.13
CA PHE A 358 1.96 -24.86 -12.76
C PHE A 358 0.51 -24.42 -12.52
N ASN A 359 -0.42 -25.38 -12.57
CA ASN A 359 -1.83 -25.17 -12.20
C ASN A 359 -2.23 -26.00 -10.96
N GLY A 360 -1.25 -26.52 -10.22
CA GLY A 360 -1.44 -27.54 -9.20
C GLY A 360 -1.73 -27.01 -7.80
N SER A 361 -1.79 -25.69 -7.62
CA SER A 361 -1.94 -25.02 -6.33
C SER A 361 -3.17 -24.12 -6.29
N ALA A 362 -3.68 -23.84 -5.09
CA ALA A 362 -4.76 -22.89 -4.88
C ALA A 362 -4.48 -22.02 -3.64
N MET A 363 -5.07 -20.82 -3.66
CA MET A 363 -5.21 -19.95 -2.50
C MET A 363 -6.67 -19.89 -2.08
N TYR A 364 -6.91 -20.00 -0.78
CA TYR A 364 -8.22 -19.95 -0.15
C TYR A 364 -8.29 -18.75 0.80
N GLY A 365 -9.39 -18.01 0.75
CA GLY A 365 -9.59 -16.77 1.49
C GLY A 365 -9.78 -15.55 0.58
N ASP A 366 -9.81 -14.37 1.20
CA ASP A 366 -10.03 -13.10 0.51
C ASP A 366 -8.74 -12.61 -0.20
N PRO A 367 -8.71 -12.53 -1.55
CA PRO A 367 -7.53 -12.10 -2.29
C PRO A 367 -7.11 -10.65 -2.05
N ALA A 368 -7.98 -9.79 -1.50
CA ALA A 368 -7.64 -8.41 -1.18
C ALA A 368 -7.17 -8.20 0.26
N ILE A 369 -7.09 -9.24 1.10
CA ILE A 369 -6.47 -9.11 2.42
C ILE A 369 -5.00 -8.76 2.26
N ASP A 370 -4.61 -7.68 2.94
CA ASP A 370 -3.24 -7.21 2.98
C ASP A 370 -2.46 -7.87 4.13
N ALA A 371 -2.14 -9.16 3.97
CA ALA A 371 -1.36 -9.92 4.94
C ALA A 371 0.13 -9.89 4.58
N ARG A 372 0.97 -9.18 5.32
CA ARG A 372 2.39 -8.97 4.97
C ARG A 372 3.33 -9.06 6.16
N VAL A 373 4.58 -9.44 5.91
CA VAL A 373 5.68 -9.23 6.86
C VAL A 373 5.87 -7.71 7.03
N PRO A 374 6.00 -7.18 8.26
CA PRO A 374 6.18 -5.74 8.44
C PRO A 374 7.54 -5.30 7.89
N ASP A 375 7.59 -4.09 7.35
CA ASP A 375 8.84 -3.44 6.92
C ASP A 375 9.70 -2.99 8.10
N GLU A 376 9.09 -2.88 9.28
CA GLU A 376 9.76 -2.63 10.55
C GLU A 376 9.87 -3.93 11.35
N GLY A 377 11.07 -4.27 11.80
CA GLY A 377 11.33 -5.48 12.57
C GLY A 377 12.79 -5.91 12.47
N THR A 378 13.20 -6.84 13.32
CA THR A 378 14.58 -7.34 13.31
C THR A 378 14.69 -8.59 12.45
N TYR A 379 14.91 -8.47 11.14
CA TYR A 379 15.09 -9.63 10.23
C TYR A 379 16.21 -9.46 9.21
N ASP A 380 16.61 -10.56 8.55
CA ASP A 380 17.66 -10.52 7.53
C ASP A 380 17.21 -9.66 6.35
N THR A 381 18.09 -8.79 5.87
CA THR A 381 17.74 -7.83 4.82
C THR A 381 17.31 -8.53 3.53
N LEU A 382 16.33 -7.97 2.83
CA LEU A 382 15.87 -8.47 1.53
C LEU A 382 17.00 -8.52 0.51
N LEU A 383 16.89 -9.40 -0.48
CA LEU A 383 17.92 -9.59 -1.52
C LEU A 383 18.27 -8.30 -2.27
N TYR A 384 17.27 -7.49 -2.60
CA TYR A 384 17.41 -6.23 -3.32
C TYR A 384 16.37 -5.21 -2.84
N ALA A 385 16.61 -3.93 -3.09
CA ALA A 385 15.59 -2.89 -3.08
C ALA A 385 14.95 -2.77 -4.47
N LYS A 386 13.69 -2.35 -4.54
CA LYS A 386 12.97 -2.10 -5.80
C LYS A 386 12.44 -0.68 -5.84
N GLU A 387 12.39 -0.10 -7.04
CA GLU A 387 11.81 1.21 -7.29
C GLU A 387 11.00 1.17 -8.59
N LEU A 388 9.82 1.79 -8.55
CA LEU A 388 8.99 2.07 -9.72
C LEU A 388 8.87 3.58 -9.86
N ILE A 389 9.57 4.14 -10.85
CA ILE A 389 9.63 5.59 -11.08
C ILE A 389 8.73 5.92 -12.25
N VAL A 390 7.71 6.73 -12.03
CA VAL A 390 6.78 7.20 -13.08
C VAL A 390 7.04 8.67 -13.34
N SER A 391 7.43 8.99 -14.57
CA SER A 391 7.57 10.36 -15.08
C SER A 391 6.43 10.65 -16.04
N PRO A 392 5.44 11.49 -15.64
CA PRO A 392 4.28 11.76 -16.48
C PRO A 392 4.66 12.37 -17.82
N GLY A 393 4.08 11.87 -18.91
CA GLY A 393 4.22 12.44 -20.24
C GLY A 393 2.92 13.03 -20.78
N TYR A 394 2.98 13.63 -21.96
CA TYR A 394 1.79 14.22 -22.60
C TYR A 394 0.84 13.14 -23.17
N ASP A 395 1.40 12.18 -23.92
CA ASP A 395 0.62 11.06 -24.51
C ASP A 395 0.86 9.71 -23.80
N ARG A 396 2.10 9.47 -23.35
CA ARG A 396 2.51 8.25 -22.64
C ARG A 396 3.42 8.62 -21.48
N ASP A 397 3.24 7.95 -20.35
CA ASP A 397 4.13 8.09 -19.18
C ASP A 397 5.42 7.31 -19.43
N THR A 398 6.56 7.85 -18.98
CA THR A 398 7.82 7.11 -18.94
C THR A 398 7.96 6.43 -17.59
N ILE A 399 8.11 5.11 -17.59
CA ILE A 399 8.11 4.28 -16.39
C ILE A 399 9.43 3.51 -16.33
N THR A 400 10.10 3.56 -15.18
CA THR A 400 11.31 2.78 -14.91
C THR A 400 11.08 1.85 -13.73
N PHE A 401 11.22 0.54 -13.97
CA PHE A 401 11.36 -0.45 -12.90
C PHE A 401 12.85 -0.70 -12.69
N ARG A 402 13.36 -0.40 -11.49
CA ARG A 402 14.76 -0.59 -11.11
C ARG A 402 14.86 -1.46 -9.85
N ILE A 403 15.92 -2.26 -9.78
CA ILE A 403 16.36 -2.92 -8.56
C ILE A 403 17.82 -2.59 -8.24
N THR A 404 18.15 -2.62 -6.95
CA THR A 404 19.52 -2.47 -6.44
C THR A 404 19.80 -3.57 -5.43
N MET A 405 20.83 -4.39 -5.67
CA MET A 405 21.17 -5.52 -4.80
C MET A 405 21.61 -5.05 -3.40
N ASN A 406 20.96 -5.52 -2.34
CA ASN A 406 21.34 -5.22 -0.95
C ASN A 406 22.46 -6.12 -0.45
N LYS A 407 22.58 -7.32 -1.02
CA LYS A 407 23.61 -8.32 -0.73
C LYS A 407 23.95 -9.10 -2.00
N ASN A 408 25.09 -9.79 -2.00
CA ASN A 408 25.42 -10.71 -3.10
C ASN A 408 24.32 -11.79 -3.21
N GLY A 409 23.87 -12.09 -4.42
CA GLY A 409 22.93 -13.20 -4.60
C GLY A 409 22.45 -13.43 -6.02
N ARG A 410 21.37 -14.22 -6.15
CA ARG A 410 20.97 -14.88 -7.39
C ARG A 410 19.50 -14.63 -7.74
N PRO A 411 19.09 -13.40 -8.07
CA PRO A 411 17.69 -13.05 -8.33
C PRO A 411 17.19 -13.71 -9.63
N GLY A 412 16.64 -14.91 -9.52
CA GLY A 412 16.35 -15.81 -10.64
C GLY A 412 16.77 -17.27 -10.39
N TYR A 413 17.22 -17.63 -9.18
CA TYR A 413 17.52 -19.02 -8.83
C TYR A 413 16.24 -19.84 -8.60
N THR A 414 15.71 -20.41 -9.67
CA THR A 414 14.38 -21.04 -9.81
C THR A 414 14.14 -22.33 -9.01
N SER A 415 15.08 -22.79 -8.18
CA SER A 415 14.86 -23.98 -7.34
C SER A 415 13.70 -23.78 -6.33
N LYS A 416 13.22 -24.89 -5.74
CA LYS A 416 12.21 -24.90 -4.66
C LYS A 416 12.58 -23.97 -3.48
N TRP A 417 13.88 -23.80 -3.22
CA TRP A 417 14.39 -23.03 -2.08
C TRP A 417 15.05 -21.71 -2.48
N GLY A 418 15.02 -21.36 -3.76
CA GLY A 418 15.72 -20.20 -4.29
C GLY A 418 14.86 -18.95 -4.44
N TYR A 419 15.45 -17.97 -5.12
CA TYR A 419 14.84 -16.69 -5.45
C TYR A 419 14.03 -16.77 -6.75
N ARG A 420 13.48 -15.65 -7.20
CA ARG A 420 12.77 -15.49 -8.46
C ARG A 420 13.26 -14.24 -9.19
N SER A 421 12.96 -14.15 -10.47
CA SER A 421 13.21 -12.92 -11.23
C SER A 421 12.47 -11.75 -10.57
N PRO A 422 13.10 -10.57 -10.43
CA PRO A 422 12.43 -9.40 -9.89
C PRO A 422 11.18 -9.06 -10.70
N ILE A 423 10.09 -8.79 -9.98
CA ILE A 423 8.80 -8.42 -10.54
C ILE A 423 8.19 -7.28 -9.71
N VAL A 424 7.57 -6.32 -10.39
CA VAL A 424 6.82 -5.22 -9.79
C VAL A 424 5.38 -5.24 -10.26
N LEU A 425 4.43 -5.34 -9.32
CA LEU A 425 3.01 -5.15 -9.62
C LEU A 425 2.74 -3.64 -9.70
N PHE A 426 2.09 -3.18 -10.76
CA PHE A 426 1.81 -1.77 -10.96
C PHE A 426 0.66 -1.30 -10.07
N PRO A 427 0.74 -0.05 -9.59
CA PRO A 427 -0.38 0.58 -8.93
C PRO A 427 -1.37 1.23 -9.92
N PHE A 428 -1.47 0.65 -11.12
CA PHE A 428 -2.23 1.12 -12.27
C PHE A 428 -2.20 0.04 -13.35
N ARG A 429 -2.93 0.25 -14.45
CA ARG A 429 -2.85 -0.58 -15.65
C ARG A 429 -2.13 0.19 -16.75
N VAL A 430 -1.48 -0.53 -17.65
CA VAL A 430 -0.79 0.04 -18.79
C VAL A 430 -1.18 -0.64 -20.09
N ASP A 431 -1.18 0.12 -21.18
CA ASP A 431 -1.19 -0.42 -22.53
C ASP A 431 -0.22 0.35 -23.44
N SER A 432 -0.17 -0.02 -24.72
CA SER A 432 0.64 0.68 -25.73
C SER A 432 2.12 0.78 -25.33
N VAL A 433 2.62 -0.30 -24.74
CA VAL A 433 3.94 -0.38 -24.13
C VAL A 433 5.04 -0.41 -25.19
N GLU A 434 6.08 0.38 -24.98
CA GLU A 434 7.32 0.36 -25.76
C GLU A 434 8.52 0.45 -24.82
N ILE A 435 9.38 -0.56 -24.83
CA ILE A 435 10.62 -0.56 -24.05
C ILE A 435 11.61 0.40 -24.70
N LEU A 436 12.06 1.41 -23.96
CA LEU A 436 13.05 2.38 -24.41
C LEU A 436 14.48 1.91 -24.14
N SER A 437 14.73 1.33 -22.96
CA SER A 437 16.05 0.85 -22.57
C SER A 437 15.96 -0.18 -21.44
N THR A 438 16.90 -1.12 -21.40
CA THR A 438 17.03 -2.12 -20.34
C THR A 438 18.47 -2.61 -20.26
N ASN A 439 18.90 -3.02 -19.07
CA ASN A 439 20.13 -3.78 -18.87
C ASN A 439 19.86 -5.17 -18.27
N ALA A 440 18.60 -5.62 -18.32
CA ALA A 440 18.21 -7.00 -18.06
C ALA A 440 18.47 -7.88 -19.30
N ASP A 441 18.66 -9.19 -19.09
CA ASP A 441 18.77 -10.15 -20.21
C ASP A 441 17.45 -10.20 -20.99
N THR A 442 16.33 -10.10 -20.28
CA THR A 442 14.98 -9.98 -20.86
C THR A 442 14.09 -9.20 -19.90
N ALA A 443 13.17 -8.39 -20.42
CA ALA A 443 12.15 -7.71 -19.63
C ALA A 443 10.77 -7.96 -20.26
N VAL A 444 9.78 -8.24 -19.41
CA VAL A 444 8.38 -8.45 -19.79
C VAL A 444 7.55 -7.39 -19.10
N ILE A 445 6.73 -6.68 -19.88
CA ILE A 445 5.81 -5.67 -19.37
C ILE A 445 4.40 -6.14 -19.77
N ALA A 446 3.64 -6.59 -18.78
CA ALA A 446 2.23 -6.93 -18.91
C ALA A 446 1.37 -5.68 -18.63
N ASP A 447 0.06 -5.82 -18.68
CA ASP A 447 -0.89 -4.74 -18.36
C ASP A 447 -0.79 -4.27 -16.89
N ASN A 448 -0.39 -5.16 -15.99
CA ASN A 448 -0.46 -4.98 -14.54
C ASN A 448 0.88 -5.20 -13.82
N PHE A 449 1.94 -5.67 -14.49
CA PHE A 449 3.27 -5.84 -13.89
C PHE A 449 4.43 -5.64 -14.87
N ALA A 450 5.64 -5.44 -14.33
CA ALA A 450 6.90 -5.60 -15.05
C ALA A 450 7.78 -6.67 -14.39
N LEU A 451 8.36 -7.56 -15.19
CA LEU A 451 9.30 -8.60 -14.78
C LEU A 451 10.65 -8.38 -15.46
N MET A 452 11.74 -8.53 -14.70
CA MET A 452 13.11 -8.49 -15.23
C MET A 452 13.82 -9.82 -15.02
N TYR A 453 14.23 -10.46 -16.11
CA TYR A 453 15.13 -11.60 -16.08
C TYR A 453 16.58 -11.12 -16.13
N ILE A 454 17.30 -11.28 -15.02
CA ILE A 454 18.61 -10.63 -14.80
C ILE A 454 19.70 -11.58 -14.30
N TRP A 455 19.34 -12.84 -14.03
CA TRP A 455 20.24 -13.87 -13.54
C TRP A 455 19.68 -15.25 -13.85
N HIS A 456 20.55 -16.22 -14.15
CA HIS A 456 20.17 -17.62 -14.32
C HIS A 456 21.21 -18.62 -13.85
N GLN A 457 20.78 -19.87 -13.61
CA GLN A 457 21.64 -20.91 -13.06
C GLN A 457 22.87 -21.15 -13.95
N GLY A 458 24.05 -21.08 -13.33
CA GLY A 458 25.35 -21.18 -14.00
C GLY A 458 26.13 -19.86 -13.98
N GLN A 459 25.48 -18.74 -13.68
CA GLN A 459 26.14 -17.45 -13.49
C GLN A 459 26.66 -17.26 -12.05
N PRO A 460 27.71 -16.44 -11.83
CA PRO A 460 28.11 -16.01 -10.50
C PRO A 460 27.03 -15.14 -9.84
N ASP A 461 27.09 -14.99 -8.53
CA ASP A 461 26.20 -14.09 -7.78
C ASP A 461 26.32 -12.65 -8.32
N LEU A 462 25.20 -11.94 -8.44
CA LEU A 462 25.21 -10.50 -8.65
C LEU A 462 25.76 -9.82 -7.38
N PRO A 463 26.79 -8.97 -7.48
CA PRO A 463 27.34 -8.28 -6.34
C PRO A 463 26.36 -7.30 -5.67
N GLN A 464 26.50 -7.08 -4.37
CA GLN A 464 25.86 -5.98 -3.66
C GLN A 464 26.12 -4.64 -4.36
N GLY A 465 25.10 -3.78 -4.43
CA GLY A 465 25.11 -2.50 -5.12
C GLY A 465 24.90 -2.59 -6.63
N THR A 466 24.82 -3.79 -7.20
CA THR A 466 24.51 -3.97 -8.63
C THR A 466 23.09 -3.47 -8.92
N GLU A 467 22.96 -2.60 -9.92
CA GLU A 467 21.66 -2.12 -10.40
C GLU A 467 21.22 -2.86 -11.67
N ARG A 468 19.91 -3.13 -11.77
CA ARG A 468 19.24 -3.60 -12.98
C ARG A 468 17.96 -2.79 -13.21
N TYR A 469 17.64 -2.47 -14.44
CA TYR A 469 16.46 -1.70 -14.77
C TYR A 469 15.88 -2.03 -16.14
N VAL A 470 14.59 -1.74 -16.29
CA VAL A 470 13.89 -1.55 -17.56
C VAL A 470 13.15 -0.22 -17.53
N THR A 471 13.31 0.58 -18.58
CA THR A 471 12.58 1.82 -18.83
C THR A 471 11.72 1.67 -20.08
N PHE A 472 10.45 1.99 -19.96
CA PHE A 472 9.46 1.87 -21.03
C PHE A 472 8.51 3.07 -21.02
N VAL A 473 7.83 3.31 -22.13
CA VAL A 473 6.71 4.25 -22.20
C VAL A 473 5.42 3.48 -22.37
N ALA A 474 4.35 3.97 -21.74
CA ALA A 474 3.03 3.35 -21.83
C ALA A 474 1.92 4.36 -21.56
N VAL A 475 0.71 4.08 -22.06
CA VAL A 475 -0.49 4.80 -21.63
C VAL A 475 -0.90 4.23 -20.28
N ARG A 476 -0.95 5.08 -19.25
CA ARG A 476 -1.35 4.67 -17.91
C ARG A 476 -2.85 4.89 -17.73
N HIS A 477 -3.54 3.81 -17.39
CA HIS A 477 -4.90 3.84 -16.90
C HIS A 477 -4.86 3.79 -15.39
N HIS A 478 -5.31 4.86 -14.74
CA HIS A 478 -5.44 4.84 -13.29
C HIS A 478 -6.43 3.74 -12.89
N VAL A 479 -5.89 2.69 -12.27
CA VAL A 479 -6.62 1.76 -11.42
C VAL A 479 -5.90 1.79 -10.09
N GLY A 480 -6.63 1.79 -9.00
CA GLY A 480 -6.06 2.04 -7.68
C GLY A 480 -5.77 0.77 -6.91
N VAL A 481 -5.02 -0.13 -7.53
CA VAL A 481 -4.08 -0.91 -6.72
C VAL A 481 -3.00 0.07 -6.34
N THR A 482 -2.61 0.19 -5.08
CA THR A 482 -1.38 0.87 -4.70
C THR A 482 -0.48 -0.17 -4.04
N GLU A 483 0.71 -0.39 -4.58
CA GLU A 483 1.83 -0.80 -3.75
C GLU A 483 2.16 0.43 -2.91
N PRO A 484 2.05 0.41 -1.58
CA PRO A 484 2.64 1.47 -0.78
C PRO A 484 4.14 1.38 -1.05
N ALA A 485 4.64 2.23 -1.95
CA ALA A 485 6.06 2.49 -2.01
C ALA A 485 6.45 2.96 -0.61
N ALA A 486 7.45 2.31 -0.01
CA ALA A 486 8.16 2.87 1.13
C ALA A 486 8.80 4.18 0.66
N LEU A 487 8.01 5.26 0.63
CA LEU A 487 8.56 6.58 0.75
C LEU A 487 9.33 6.56 2.06
N PRO A 488 10.60 6.99 2.09
CA PRO A 488 11.28 7.19 3.36
C PRO A 488 10.36 8.06 4.21
N GLN A 489 9.89 7.53 5.35
CA GLN A 489 9.19 8.35 6.33
C GLN A 489 10.17 9.45 6.74
N LEU A 490 10.03 10.62 6.14
CA LEU A 490 10.59 11.83 6.71
C LEU A 490 10.01 11.93 8.12
N PRO A 491 10.82 12.10 9.17
CA PRO A 491 10.35 12.06 10.55
C PRO A 491 9.25 13.12 10.74
N GLY A 492 8.02 12.65 10.89
CA GLY A 492 6.88 13.52 11.17
C GLY A 492 7.05 14.16 12.54
N ILE A 493 6.84 15.48 12.62
CA ILE A 493 7.02 16.33 13.81
C ILE A 493 5.98 15.98 14.92
N ALA A 494 4.96 15.17 14.61
CA ALA A 494 4.02 14.65 15.59
C ALA A 494 3.24 13.42 15.11
N THR A 495 2.89 12.55 16.06
CA THR A 495 2.01 11.38 15.88
C THR A 495 0.91 11.43 16.93
N LEU A 496 -0.37 11.41 16.55
CA LEU A 496 -1.44 11.21 17.53
C LEU A 496 -1.55 9.72 17.84
N VAL A 497 -1.33 9.34 19.10
CA VAL A 497 -1.06 7.96 19.53
C VAL A 497 -2.35 7.19 19.81
N SER A 498 -3.32 7.81 20.51
CA SER A 498 -4.58 7.14 20.84
C SER A 498 -5.63 8.08 21.48
N THR A 499 -6.89 7.63 21.48
CA THR A 499 -7.96 8.15 22.34
C THR A 499 -8.54 7.02 23.17
N SER A 500 -8.54 7.12 24.51
CA SER A 500 -9.10 6.07 25.36
C SER A 500 -9.77 6.64 26.62
N PRO A 501 -10.98 6.16 26.98
CA PRO A 501 -11.82 5.24 26.21
C PRO A 501 -12.50 5.91 25.00
N SER A 502 -12.75 5.17 23.91
CA SER A 502 -13.61 5.58 22.79
C SER A 502 -14.38 4.35 22.30
N PRO A 503 -15.72 4.29 22.45
CA PRO A 503 -16.61 5.32 23.00
C PRO A 503 -16.42 5.60 24.51
N PHE A 504 -16.82 6.79 24.98
CA PHE A 504 -16.80 7.17 26.40
C PHE A 504 -18.12 7.73 26.91
N SER A 505 -18.36 7.63 28.23
CA SER A 505 -19.53 8.17 28.92
C SER A 505 -19.24 9.42 29.75
N ASP A 506 -18.04 9.52 30.35
CA ASP A 506 -17.67 10.61 31.27
C ASP A 506 -16.53 11.48 30.69
N ARG A 507 -15.40 10.86 30.35
CA ARG A 507 -14.23 11.54 29.77
C ARG A 507 -13.44 10.60 28.86
N THR A 508 -12.70 11.17 27.92
CA THR A 508 -11.66 10.48 27.14
C THR A 508 -10.31 11.17 27.33
N THR A 509 -9.23 10.40 27.26
CA THR A 509 -7.86 10.93 27.20
C THR A 509 -7.33 10.81 25.77
N ILE A 510 -6.80 11.90 25.23
CA ILE A 510 -6.19 11.99 23.91
C ILE A 510 -4.69 12.09 24.09
N ARG A 511 -3.94 11.10 23.61
CA ARG A 511 -2.47 11.01 23.73
C ARG A 511 -1.82 11.29 22.38
N TYR A 512 -0.80 12.15 22.36
CA TYR A 512 -0.04 12.49 21.16
C TYR A 512 1.45 12.66 21.48
N ASN A 513 2.32 12.32 20.54
CA ASN A 513 3.76 12.45 20.64
C ASN A 513 4.23 13.58 19.73
N LEU A 514 5.08 14.46 20.23
CA LEU A 514 5.74 15.53 19.47
C LEU A 514 7.22 15.17 19.30
N THR A 515 7.75 15.27 18.09
CA THR A 515 9.17 15.07 17.78
C THR A 515 9.76 16.38 17.23
N GLY A 516 11.08 16.53 17.19
CA GLY A 516 11.72 17.76 16.68
C GLY A 516 12.01 18.83 17.73
N SER A 517 11.56 20.07 17.53
CA SER A 517 11.78 21.23 18.42
C SER A 517 10.48 21.73 19.05
N GLU A 518 10.59 22.64 20.03
CA GLU A 518 9.41 23.32 20.60
C GLU A 518 8.58 23.98 19.48
N THR A 519 7.27 23.76 19.49
CA THR A 519 6.38 24.20 18.41
C THR A 519 4.95 24.43 18.91
N ARG A 520 4.21 25.30 18.22
CA ARG A 520 2.80 25.57 18.52
C ARG A 520 1.96 24.34 18.22
N VAL A 521 1.18 23.91 19.20
CA VAL A 521 0.25 22.80 19.10
C VAL A 521 -1.16 23.28 19.38
N SER A 522 -2.09 22.93 18.50
CA SER A 522 -3.52 23.15 18.68
C SER A 522 -4.27 21.82 18.59
N LEU A 523 -4.89 21.38 19.68
CA LEU A 523 -5.78 20.23 19.72
C LEU A 523 -7.22 20.71 19.90
N LYS A 524 -8.07 20.46 18.90
CA LYS A 524 -9.45 20.94 18.84
C LYS A 524 -10.44 19.80 18.54
N VAL A 525 -11.63 19.88 19.14
CA VAL A 525 -12.72 18.91 18.94
C VAL A 525 -13.83 19.58 18.15
N PHE A 526 -14.36 18.88 17.14
CA PHE A 526 -15.40 19.35 16.23
C PHE A 526 -16.59 18.41 16.26
N ASP A 527 -17.81 18.93 16.08
CA ASP A 527 -19.00 18.11 15.84
C ASP A 527 -19.05 17.59 14.38
N ARG A 528 -20.02 16.74 14.07
CA ARG A 528 -20.22 16.17 12.72
C ARG A 528 -20.46 17.16 11.59
N SER A 529 -20.81 18.42 11.91
CA SER A 529 -20.94 19.48 10.91
C SER A 529 -19.63 20.23 10.66
N GLY A 530 -18.55 19.83 11.33
CA GLY A 530 -17.26 20.51 11.30
C GLY A 530 -17.22 21.77 12.18
N ARG A 531 -18.25 22.01 13.01
CA ARG A 531 -18.27 23.15 13.93
C ARG A 531 -17.39 22.86 15.15
N LEU A 532 -16.57 23.83 15.52
CA LEU A 532 -15.71 23.73 16.70
C LEU A 532 -16.56 23.56 17.97
N ALA A 533 -16.35 22.45 18.67
CA ALA A 533 -17.04 22.11 19.91
C ALA A 533 -16.21 22.52 21.14
N LYS A 534 -14.89 22.27 21.11
CA LYS A 534 -13.98 22.55 22.25
C LYS A 534 -12.55 22.75 21.76
N THR A 535 -11.82 23.71 22.32
CA THR A 535 -10.35 23.74 22.23
C THR A 535 -9.74 23.08 23.47
N LEU A 536 -8.93 22.05 23.28
CA LEU A 536 -8.29 21.29 24.36
C LEU A 536 -6.86 21.76 24.63
N VAL A 537 -6.12 22.10 23.58
CA VAL A 537 -4.75 22.60 23.64
C VAL A 537 -4.61 23.69 22.59
N ASP A 538 -3.97 24.81 22.94
CA ASP A 538 -3.52 25.84 22.01
C ASP A 538 -2.33 26.56 22.65
N GLN A 539 -1.14 25.95 22.59
CA GLN A 539 0.08 26.45 23.24
C GLN A 539 1.36 25.94 22.58
N GLU A 540 2.51 26.55 22.88
CA GLU A 540 3.83 26.00 22.52
C GLU A 540 4.12 24.77 23.39
N LEU A 541 4.55 23.67 22.78
CA LEU A 541 4.90 22.44 23.48
C LEU A 541 6.28 21.95 23.04
N ARG A 542 7.06 21.48 24.02
CA ARG A 542 8.34 20.79 23.78
C ARG A 542 8.13 19.38 23.23
N PRO A 543 9.13 18.79 22.54
CA PRO A 543 9.10 17.40 22.12
C PRO A 543 8.83 16.45 23.29
N GLY A 544 8.11 15.36 23.03
CA GLY A 544 7.73 14.35 24.02
C GLY A 544 6.26 13.94 23.91
N ILE A 545 5.86 13.04 24.80
CA ILE A 545 4.49 12.53 24.87
C ILE A 545 3.64 13.49 25.72
N HIS A 546 2.51 13.91 25.16
CA HIS A 546 1.54 14.80 25.78
C HIS A 546 0.16 14.14 25.85
N THR A 547 -0.67 14.63 26.77
CA THR A 547 -2.05 14.17 26.95
C THR A 547 -3.01 15.34 27.12
N ALA A 548 -4.22 15.21 26.61
CA ALA A 548 -5.31 16.14 26.82
C ALA A 548 -6.59 15.37 27.19
N VAL A 549 -7.35 15.87 28.16
CA VAL A 549 -8.58 15.23 28.64
C VAL A 549 -9.78 16.01 28.14
N TRP A 550 -10.78 15.29 27.62
CA TRP A 550 -12.06 15.89 27.22
C TRP A 550 -13.24 15.18 27.89
N GLU A 551 -14.11 15.96 28.53
CA GLU A 551 -15.25 15.48 29.33
C GLU A 551 -16.59 15.57 28.56
N GLY A 552 -16.55 15.61 27.22
CA GLY A 552 -17.77 15.74 26.41
C GLY A 552 -18.49 17.09 26.55
N ARG A 553 -17.77 18.15 26.95
CA ARG A 553 -18.31 19.50 27.13
C ARG A 553 -17.79 20.48 26.07
N ASN A 554 -18.58 21.51 25.77
CA ASN A 554 -18.15 22.61 24.91
C ASN A 554 -17.33 23.69 25.66
N ASP A 555 -16.93 24.76 24.96
CA ASP A 555 -16.20 25.87 25.59
C ASP A 555 -17.00 26.65 26.65
N ALA A 556 -18.34 26.59 26.60
CA ALA A 556 -19.22 27.16 27.62
C ALA A 556 -19.47 26.21 28.82
N GLY A 557 -18.78 25.06 28.88
CA GLY A 557 -18.93 24.06 29.96
C GLY A 557 -20.22 23.22 29.88
N GLN A 558 -21.00 23.39 28.82
CA GLN A 558 -22.26 22.67 28.60
C GLN A 558 -21.97 21.27 28.04
N ASN A 559 -22.75 20.28 28.49
CA ASN A 559 -22.68 18.93 27.95
C ASN A 559 -23.12 18.91 26.50
N LEU A 560 -22.32 18.26 25.65
CA LEU A 560 -22.63 18.05 24.25
C LEU A 560 -23.51 16.79 24.08
N ALA A 561 -24.21 16.70 22.96
CA ALA A 561 -25.08 15.56 22.67
C ALA A 561 -24.25 14.28 22.43
N ALA A 562 -24.81 13.11 22.74
CA ALA A 562 -24.20 11.84 22.35
C ALA A 562 -24.08 11.76 20.82
N GLY A 563 -22.94 11.28 20.31
CA GLY A 563 -22.66 11.26 18.88
C GLY A 563 -21.17 11.16 18.56
N VAL A 564 -20.85 11.27 17.27
CA VAL A 564 -19.47 11.26 16.77
C VAL A 564 -18.90 12.67 16.77
N TYR A 565 -17.70 12.82 17.32
CA TYR A 565 -16.92 14.05 17.31
C TYR A 565 -15.54 13.79 16.70
N PHE A 566 -14.97 14.83 16.10
CA PHE A 566 -13.70 14.76 15.41
C PHE A 566 -12.65 15.49 16.22
N CYS A 567 -11.54 14.81 16.53
CA CYS A 567 -10.39 15.46 17.15
C CYS A 567 -9.35 15.80 16.08
N ARG A 568 -8.84 17.03 16.11
CA ARG A 568 -7.83 17.54 15.19
C ARG A 568 -6.63 18.06 15.97
N LEU A 569 -5.50 17.38 15.82
CA LEU A 569 -4.19 17.85 16.28
C LEU A 569 -3.52 18.63 15.14
N ARG A 570 -3.13 19.87 15.42
CA ARG A 570 -2.31 20.72 14.54
C ARG A 570 -0.96 20.98 15.20
N VAL A 571 0.11 20.78 14.46
CA VAL A 571 1.50 20.99 14.92
C VAL A 571 2.21 21.82 13.85
N GLY A 572 2.76 22.97 14.24
CA GLY A 572 3.43 23.91 13.33
C GLY A 572 2.48 24.72 12.43
N CYS A 573 3.04 25.33 11.37
CA CYS A 573 2.29 26.10 10.37
C CYS A 573 1.85 25.15 9.23
N GLN A 574 0.53 24.94 9.09
CA GLN A 574 -0.05 23.81 8.34
C GLN A 574 -0.81 24.19 7.06
N THR A 575 -0.72 25.41 6.57
CA THR A 575 -1.37 25.82 5.31
C THR A 575 -0.33 26.46 4.42
N LEU A 576 -0.24 26.08 3.14
CA LEU A 576 0.60 26.81 2.19
C LEU A 576 0.12 28.27 2.16
N TRP A 577 -1.20 28.43 2.02
CA TRP A 577 -1.94 29.69 2.07
C TRP A 577 -3.41 29.36 2.39
N GLU A 578 -4.12 30.19 3.15
CA GLU A 578 -5.53 30.01 3.57
C GLU A 578 -6.49 30.82 2.68
N SER A 579 -6.08 31.11 1.45
CA SER A 579 -6.81 31.87 0.44
C SER A 579 -7.30 33.27 0.86
N THR A 580 -6.86 33.79 2.03
CA THR A 580 -7.16 35.16 2.47
C THR A 580 -6.23 36.15 1.74
N PRO A 581 -6.75 37.02 0.85
CA PRO A 581 -5.93 38.01 0.16
C PRO A 581 -5.25 38.96 1.15
N ASP A 582 -4.04 39.40 0.82
CA ASP A 582 -3.27 40.43 1.54
C ASP A 582 -3.12 40.24 3.06
N ASN A 583 -3.18 38.99 3.56
CA ASN A 583 -2.99 38.67 4.97
C ASN A 583 -1.60 38.06 5.20
N ILE A 584 -0.72 38.74 5.95
CA ILE A 584 0.63 38.26 6.24
C ILE A 584 0.67 37.11 7.28
N ASN A 585 -0.39 36.94 8.07
CA ASN A 585 -0.52 35.85 9.06
C ASN A 585 -1.22 34.63 8.43
N ASN A 586 -0.77 34.24 7.24
CA ASN A 586 -1.51 33.34 6.37
C ASN A 586 -0.61 32.25 5.79
N GLY A 587 -0.52 31.13 6.52
CA GLY A 587 0.22 29.95 6.07
C GLY A 587 1.72 30.17 5.87
N ALA A 588 2.35 29.23 5.15
CA ALA A 588 3.77 29.23 4.82
C ALA A 588 4.15 30.44 3.94
N ILE A 589 3.29 30.87 3.02
CA ILE A 589 3.49 32.09 2.23
C ILE A 589 3.57 33.32 3.14
N GLY A 590 2.66 33.41 4.12
CA GLY A 590 2.70 34.46 5.14
C GLY A 590 4.01 34.44 5.93
N LEU A 591 4.46 33.27 6.40
CA LEU A 591 5.72 33.12 7.12
C LEU A 591 6.95 33.51 6.28
N VAL A 592 7.04 33.06 5.02
CA VAL A 592 8.13 33.45 4.12
C VAL A 592 8.09 34.97 3.90
N THR A 593 6.90 35.56 3.75
CA THR A 593 6.74 37.01 3.61
C THR A 593 7.20 37.77 4.85
N GLN A 594 6.83 37.30 6.05
CA GLN A 594 7.29 37.89 7.33
C GLN A 594 8.80 37.80 7.46
N TRP A 595 9.37 36.63 7.13
CA TRP A 595 10.81 36.41 7.17
C TRP A 595 11.52 37.35 6.19
N MET A 596 11.06 37.42 4.93
CA MET A 596 11.61 38.34 3.93
C MET A 596 11.62 39.78 4.43
N LYS A 597 10.54 40.25 5.07
CA LYS A 597 10.48 41.58 5.67
C LYS A 597 11.40 41.78 6.87
N ALA A 598 11.62 40.74 7.65
CA ALA A 598 12.52 40.78 8.79
C ALA A 598 14.00 40.81 8.37
N VAL A 599 14.33 40.20 7.23
CA VAL A 599 15.72 39.98 6.80
C VAL A 599 16.16 40.82 5.61
N MET A 600 15.26 41.50 4.88
CA MET A 600 15.62 42.30 3.72
C MET A 600 15.31 43.79 3.93
N GLU A 601 16.26 44.63 3.56
CA GLU A 601 16.08 46.08 3.40
C GLU A 601 15.81 46.41 1.92
N PHE A 602 14.88 47.33 1.65
CA PHE A 602 14.65 47.84 0.30
C PHE A 602 15.54 49.05 0.00
N ILE A 603 16.42 48.94 -1.01
CA ILE A 603 17.35 50.02 -1.41
C ILE A 603 17.39 50.21 -2.93
N SER A 604 17.82 51.40 -3.40
CA SER A 604 17.81 51.78 -4.82
C SER A 604 19.07 51.42 -5.64
N THR A 605 20.17 50.96 -5.03
CA THR A 605 21.44 50.54 -5.68
C THR A 605 22.26 49.62 -4.74
N PRO A 606 23.11 48.66 -5.17
CA PRO A 606 23.31 48.01 -6.48
C PRO A 606 22.79 46.54 -6.53
N HIS A 607 22.81 45.97 -7.74
CA HIS A 607 22.17 44.71 -8.12
C HIS A 607 23.08 43.48 -7.93
N HIS A 608 22.55 42.44 -7.29
CA HIS A 608 23.15 41.11 -7.24
C HIS A 608 22.09 40.09 -7.63
N ASP A 609 22.39 39.22 -8.59
CA ASP A 609 21.41 38.28 -9.15
C ASP A 609 21.53 36.86 -8.57
N GLN A 610 22.49 36.62 -7.67
CA GLN A 610 22.72 35.32 -7.04
C GLN A 610 22.05 35.24 -5.65
N PRO A 611 21.05 34.35 -5.43
CA PRO A 611 20.30 34.27 -4.17
C PRO A 611 21.15 34.10 -2.91
N VAL A 612 22.23 33.30 -2.96
CA VAL A 612 23.13 33.09 -1.80
C VAL A 612 23.87 34.38 -1.43
N ARG A 613 24.28 35.18 -2.42
CA ARG A 613 24.93 36.47 -2.18
C ARG A 613 23.92 37.50 -1.66
N ILE A 614 22.70 37.48 -2.19
CA ILE A 614 21.60 38.34 -1.70
C ILE A 614 21.33 38.03 -0.23
N TYR A 615 21.23 36.75 0.14
CA TYR A 615 21.03 36.30 1.51
C TYR A 615 22.08 36.89 2.46
N HIS A 616 23.37 36.86 2.09
CA HIS A 616 24.42 37.44 2.93
C HIS A 616 24.36 38.98 3.05
N LEU A 617 23.77 39.68 2.08
CA LEU A 617 23.76 41.13 2.02
C LEU A 617 22.51 41.77 2.63
N HIS A 618 21.40 41.02 2.72
CA HIS A 618 20.17 41.46 3.38
C HIS A 618 19.56 42.77 2.83
N ARG A 619 19.82 43.12 1.56
CA ARG A 619 19.35 44.37 0.95
C ARG A 619 19.22 44.31 -0.57
N GLY A 620 18.25 45.02 -1.15
CA GLY A 620 18.14 45.17 -2.61
C GLY A 620 16.85 45.81 -3.12
N THR A 621 16.68 45.82 -4.44
CA THR A 621 15.49 46.33 -5.14
C THR A 621 14.39 45.26 -5.26
N CYS A 622 13.23 45.59 -5.86
CA CYS A 622 12.14 44.64 -6.12
C CYS A 622 12.60 43.35 -6.83
N SER A 623 13.55 43.45 -7.76
CA SER A 623 14.11 42.28 -8.44
C SER A 623 14.86 41.35 -7.48
N VAL A 624 15.65 41.93 -6.58
CA VAL A 624 16.45 41.19 -5.58
C VAL A 624 15.54 40.51 -4.55
N TRP A 625 14.51 41.23 -4.09
CA TRP A 625 13.46 40.69 -3.24
C TRP A 625 12.75 39.50 -3.91
N SER A 626 12.37 39.64 -5.17
CA SER A 626 11.70 38.58 -5.93
C SER A 626 12.57 37.33 -6.13
N TYR A 627 13.86 37.49 -6.42
CA TYR A 627 14.79 36.37 -6.57
C TYR A 627 15.02 35.61 -5.27
N LEU A 628 15.27 36.32 -4.16
CA LEU A 628 15.47 35.66 -2.87
C LEU A 628 14.17 35.00 -2.38
N THR A 629 13.02 35.65 -2.58
CA THR A 629 11.70 35.08 -2.25
C THR A 629 11.47 33.77 -2.99
N ALA A 630 11.71 33.72 -4.31
CA ALA A 630 11.59 32.50 -5.10
C ALA A 630 12.59 31.42 -4.63
N GLY A 631 13.83 31.80 -4.30
CA GLY A 631 14.84 30.87 -3.78
C GLY A 631 14.45 30.25 -2.45
N VAL A 632 13.97 31.07 -1.51
CA VAL A 632 13.53 30.64 -0.17
C VAL A 632 12.25 29.81 -0.25
N ALA A 633 11.28 30.24 -1.05
CA ALA A 633 10.06 29.48 -1.32
C ALA A 633 10.40 28.08 -1.86
N ARG A 634 11.27 27.98 -2.86
CA ARG A 634 11.71 26.70 -3.43
C ARG A 634 12.49 25.84 -2.41
N ALA A 635 13.29 26.46 -1.54
CA ALA A 635 13.94 25.75 -0.43
C ALA A 635 12.92 25.21 0.60
N CYS A 636 11.77 25.87 0.75
CA CYS A 636 10.63 25.41 1.52
C CYS A 636 9.68 24.47 0.75
N LEU A 637 10.09 23.96 -0.42
CA LEU A 637 9.28 23.12 -1.32
C LEU A 637 7.99 23.80 -1.82
N ILE A 638 7.97 25.14 -1.83
CA ILE A 638 6.89 25.95 -2.40
C ILE A 638 7.23 26.23 -3.86
N PRO A 639 6.45 25.73 -4.83
CA PRO A 639 6.68 26.08 -6.23
C PRO A 639 6.40 27.57 -6.42
N ALA A 640 7.45 28.32 -6.73
CA ALA A 640 7.37 29.76 -6.94
C ALA A 640 8.11 30.18 -8.22
N THR A 641 7.57 31.17 -8.91
CA THR A 641 8.12 31.81 -10.11
C THR A 641 8.41 33.28 -9.85
N VAL A 642 9.13 33.90 -10.78
CA VAL A 642 9.41 35.34 -10.82
C VAL A 642 8.69 35.91 -12.03
N THR A 643 7.66 36.70 -11.77
CA THR A 643 6.91 37.38 -12.83
C THR A 643 7.59 38.69 -13.15
N VAL A 644 7.78 38.95 -14.44
CA VAL A 644 8.48 40.13 -14.94
C VAL A 644 7.55 40.97 -15.81
N ALA A 645 7.43 42.25 -15.50
CA ALA A 645 6.84 43.26 -16.37
C ALA A 645 7.96 44.10 -16.99
N TYR A 646 8.39 43.73 -18.20
CA TYR A 646 9.56 44.34 -18.86
C TYR A 646 9.42 45.85 -19.06
N ARG A 647 8.26 46.29 -19.52
CA ARG A 647 8.01 47.71 -19.82
C ARG A 647 7.91 48.56 -18.56
N ASN A 648 7.36 47.99 -17.49
CA ASN A 648 7.13 48.70 -16.22
C ASN A 648 8.32 48.60 -15.25
N ASN A 649 9.38 47.88 -15.64
CA ASN A 649 10.60 47.67 -14.84
C ASN A 649 10.30 47.18 -13.41
N HIS A 650 9.60 46.05 -13.31
CA HIS A 650 9.24 45.46 -12.03
C HIS A 650 9.18 43.95 -12.07
N LYS A 651 9.38 43.35 -10.89
CA LYS A 651 9.35 41.91 -10.68
C LYS A 651 8.68 41.60 -9.35
N TRP A 652 7.90 40.54 -9.35
CA TRP A 652 7.25 39.97 -8.17
C TRP A 652 7.26 38.44 -8.30
N ASN A 653 6.46 37.74 -7.50
CA ASN A 653 6.41 36.29 -7.51
C ASN A 653 5.00 35.78 -7.76
N GLU A 654 4.92 34.53 -8.20
CA GLU A 654 3.71 33.74 -8.02
C GLU A 654 4.08 32.45 -7.33
N PHE A 655 3.22 31.95 -6.46
CA PHE A 655 3.32 30.60 -5.93
C PHE A 655 2.20 29.73 -6.50
N TYR A 656 2.42 28.43 -6.57
CA TYR A 656 1.44 27.49 -7.06
C TYR A 656 0.61 26.91 -5.92
N GLU A 657 -0.69 27.18 -5.92
CA GLU A 657 -1.70 26.55 -5.06
C GLU A 657 -2.93 26.20 -5.91
N ARG A 658 -2.93 25.00 -6.53
CA ARG A 658 -3.92 24.54 -7.54
C ARG A 658 -4.01 25.41 -8.81
N ARG A 659 -3.52 26.64 -8.75
CA ARG A 659 -3.26 27.62 -9.81
C ARG A 659 -2.09 28.49 -9.39
N TRP A 660 -1.52 29.22 -10.32
CA TRP A 660 -0.58 30.28 -9.96
C TRP A 660 -1.32 31.45 -9.29
N VAL A 661 -0.77 31.89 -8.16
CA VAL A 661 -1.34 32.94 -7.30
C VAL A 661 -0.32 34.07 -7.17
N HIS A 662 -0.77 35.29 -7.45
CA HIS A 662 0.01 36.51 -7.28
C HIS A 662 0.58 36.66 -5.86
N TRP A 663 1.88 36.97 -5.76
CA TRP A 663 2.59 37.19 -4.50
C TRP A 663 3.67 38.27 -4.66
N GLU A 664 3.44 39.42 -4.03
CA GLU A 664 4.39 40.53 -4.01
C GLU A 664 5.05 40.65 -2.64
N PRO A 665 6.35 40.31 -2.53
CA PRO A 665 7.01 40.21 -1.23
C PRO A 665 7.33 41.56 -0.56
N VAL A 666 7.41 42.68 -1.30
CA VAL A 666 7.80 43.99 -0.75
C VAL A 666 6.65 44.68 -0.02
N ASN A 667 5.51 44.80 -0.69
CA ASN A 667 4.27 45.44 -0.26
C ASN A 667 3.27 44.43 0.31
N THR A 668 3.62 43.14 0.33
CA THR A 668 2.84 42.04 0.94
C THR A 668 1.52 41.73 0.25
N TYR A 669 1.37 42.14 -1.02
CA TYR A 669 0.17 41.81 -1.78
C TYR A 669 0.12 40.31 -2.07
N MET A 670 -1.02 39.68 -1.80
CA MET A 670 -1.25 38.25 -2.00
C MET A 670 -2.60 38.03 -2.63
N ASN A 671 -2.61 37.39 -3.80
CA ASN A 671 -3.80 37.16 -4.62
C ASN A 671 -4.55 38.45 -5.02
N SER A 672 -3.84 39.57 -5.08
CA SER A 672 -4.39 40.87 -5.51
C SER A 672 -3.72 41.41 -6.79
N PRO A 673 -3.79 40.68 -7.93
CA PRO A 673 -3.02 41.01 -9.15
C PRO A 673 -3.43 42.34 -9.79
N TRP A 674 -4.67 42.79 -9.58
CA TRP A 674 -5.20 44.05 -10.10
C TRP A 674 -4.60 45.31 -9.44
N HIS A 675 -3.78 45.17 -8.40
CA HIS A 675 -3.09 46.31 -7.80
C HIS A 675 -2.19 47.01 -8.81
N TYR A 676 -1.50 46.27 -9.67
CA TYR A 676 -0.58 46.85 -10.65
C TYR A 676 -1.29 47.63 -11.76
N GLU A 677 -2.51 47.24 -12.11
CA GLU A 677 -3.33 47.97 -13.10
C GLU A 677 -3.68 49.38 -12.62
N HIS A 678 -3.87 49.55 -11.31
CA HIS A 678 -4.30 50.80 -10.69
C HIS A 678 -3.19 51.54 -9.97
N TRP A 679 -1.94 51.07 -10.08
CA TRP A 679 -0.83 51.67 -9.35
C TRP A 679 -0.36 52.94 -10.07
N THR A 680 -0.63 54.09 -9.45
CA THR A 680 -0.43 55.44 -10.02
C THR A 680 0.99 55.72 -10.52
N SER A 681 2.00 55.05 -9.96
CA SER A 681 3.41 55.20 -10.32
C SER A 681 3.86 54.23 -11.43
N PHE A 682 3.05 53.20 -11.69
CA PHE A 682 3.41 52.02 -12.48
C PHE A 682 2.74 52.00 -13.86
N GLY A 683 1.53 52.57 -13.97
CA GLY A 683 0.66 52.42 -15.14
C GLY A 683 0.18 50.97 -15.33
N HIS A 684 -0.50 50.69 -16.45
CA HIS A 684 -0.99 49.34 -16.78
C HIS A 684 0.15 48.30 -16.83
N ALA A 685 -0.06 47.12 -16.26
CA ALA A 685 0.90 46.01 -16.28
C ALA A 685 0.92 45.32 -17.67
N ARG A 686 1.59 45.95 -18.65
CA ARG A 686 1.56 45.51 -20.05
C ARG A 686 2.63 44.46 -20.33
N GLY A 687 2.21 43.24 -20.70
CA GLY A 687 3.11 42.17 -21.12
C GLY A 687 3.91 41.61 -19.95
N THR A 688 3.28 40.76 -19.16
CA THR A 688 3.92 40.07 -18.03
C THR A 688 4.21 38.63 -18.39
N PHE A 689 5.37 38.13 -17.94
CA PHE A 689 5.86 36.81 -18.31
C PHE A 689 6.44 36.07 -17.11
N ASP A 690 6.27 34.77 -17.11
CA ASP A 690 6.87 33.82 -16.19
C ASP A 690 7.75 32.80 -16.91
N TRP A 691 8.59 32.11 -16.14
CA TRP A 691 9.68 31.28 -16.64
C TRP A 691 9.81 30.03 -15.78
N ARG A 692 9.95 28.87 -16.42
CA ARG A 692 10.27 27.61 -15.77
C ARG A 692 11.77 27.35 -15.81
N GLY A 693 12.22 26.42 -14.97
CA GLY A 693 13.64 26.03 -14.91
C GLY A 693 14.18 25.37 -16.20
N ASP A 694 13.29 24.90 -17.08
CA ASP A 694 13.61 24.34 -18.40
C ASP A 694 13.68 25.40 -19.51
N GLY A 695 13.51 26.69 -19.18
CA GLY A 695 13.54 27.79 -20.15
C GLY A 695 12.19 28.05 -20.84
N TYR A 696 11.13 27.31 -20.49
CA TYR A 696 9.79 27.61 -21.00
C TYR A 696 9.27 28.93 -20.44
N VAL A 697 8.81 29.82 -21.34
CA VAL A 697 8.27 31.14 -21.02
C VAL A 697 6.79 31.18 -21.38
N TRP A 698 5.95 31.69 -20.48
CA TRP A 698 4.54 31.91 -20.77
C TRP A 698 4.10 33.31 -20.34
N THR A 699 3.07 33.83 -21.01
CA THR A 699 2.44 35.09 -20.64
C THR A 699 1.57 34.90 -19.40
N THR A 700 1.65 35.85 -18.46
CA THR A 700 0.73 35.99 -17.33
C THR A 700 -0.15 37.24 -17.47
N THR A 701 -0.07 37.92 -18.62
CA THR A 701 -0.63 39.27 -18.84
C THR A 701 -2.11 39.36 -18.49
N GLU A 702 -2.89 38.36 -18.91
CA GLU A 702 -4.35 38.25 -18.66
C GLU A 702 -4.74 38.23 -17.19
N ARG A 703 -3.80 37.94 -16.28
CA ARG A 703 -4.05 37.96 -14.83
C ARG A 703 -3.90 39.35 -14.22
N TYR A 704 -3.10 40.20 -14.84
CA TYR A 704 -2.64 41.48 -14.27
C TYR A 704 -3.24 42.71 -14.95
N THR A 705 -3.74 42.57 -16.18
CA THR A 705 -4.34 43.68 -16.94
C THR A 705 -5.38 43.13 -17.92
N PRO A 706 -6.39 43.92 -18.34
CA PRO A 706 -7.30 43.52 -19.41
C PRO A 706 -6.53 43.27 -20.71
N VAL A 707 -6.90 42.20 -21.41
CA VAL A 707 -6.35 41.87 -22.73
C VAL A 707 -7.42 42.05 -23.81
N CYS A 708 -6.99 42.38 -25.03
CA CYS A 708 -7.85 42.33 -26.21
C CYS A 708 -7.20 41.45 -27.28
N THR A 709 -8.03 40.83 -28.10
CA THR A 709 -7.57 40.06 -29.26
C THR A 709 -7.61 40.96 -30.49
N LEU A 710 -6.48 41.12 -31.16
CA LEU A 710 -6.41 41.70 -32.50
C LEU A 710 -6.39 40.54 -33.49
N VAL A 711 -7.41 40.43 -34.33
CA VAL A 711 -7.41 39.54 -35.50
C VAL A 711 -6.85 40.36 -36.66
N VAL A 712 -5.75 39.90 -37.25
CA VAL A 712 -5.15 40.52 -38.44
C VAL A 712 -5.33 39.55 -39.60
N ASP A 713 -6.26 39.87 -40.49
CA ASP A 713 -6.40 39.17 -41.76
C ASP A 713 -5.42 39.77 -42.77
N VAL A 714 -4.58 38.93 -43.38
CA VAL A 714 -3.60 39.35 -44.37
C VAL A 714 -4.03 38.79 -45.72
N ASP A 715 -4.56 39.66 -46.57
CA ASP A 715 -4.91 39.34 -47.94
C ASP A 715 -3.84 39.82 -48.93
N ASP A 716 -3.69 39.11 -50.04
CA ASP A 716 -2.85 39.53 -51.15
C ASP A 716 -3.48 40.72 -51.92
N ALA A 717 -2.77 41.24 -52.92
CA ALA A 717 -3.26 42.35 -53.74
C ALA A 717 -4.55 42.03 -54.52
N ASN A 718 -4.97 40.77 -54.58
CA ASN A 718 -6.19 40.30 -55.22
C ASN A 718 -7.31 39.99 -54.20
N GLY A 719 -7.08 40.18 -52.90
CA GLY A 719 -8.05 39.92 -51.84
C GLY A 719 -8.14 38.46 -51.40
N ASN A 720 -7.13 37.63 -51.70
CA ASN A 720 -7.07 36.25 -51.22
C ASN A 720 -6.23 36.15 -49.94
N PRO A 721 -6.62 35.33 -48.96
CA PRO A 721 -5.83 35.11 -47.74
C PRO A 721 -4.42 34.60 -48.07
N VAL A 722 -3.40 35.22 -47.49
CA VAL A 722 -2.00 34.82 -47.67
C VAL A 722 -1.71 33.61 -46.78
N ASP A 723 -1.44 32.46 -47.40
CA ASP A 723 -1.19 31.21 -46.71
C ASP A 723 0.09 31.29 -45.86
N GLY A 724 -0.02 31.01 -44.55
CA GLY A 724 1.09 31.10 -43.59
C GLY A 724 1.30 32.48 -42.93
N ALA A 725 0.51 33.51 -43.28
CA ALA A 725 0.43 34.73 -42.48
C ALA A 725 -0.43 34.45 -41.23
N ARG A 726 0.21 33.99 -40.15
CA ARG A 726 -0.40 33.85 -38.81
C ARG A 726 -0.12 35.07 -37.95
#